data_AF-A0A8J2B4K5-F1
#
_entry.id   AF-A0A8J2B4K5-F1
#
_cell.length_a   1.000
_cell.length_b   1.000
_cell.length_c   1.000
_cell.angle_alpha   90.00
_cell.angle_beta   90.00
_cell.angle_gamma   90.00
#
_symmetry.space_group_name_H-M   'P 1'
#
loop_
_entity.id
_entity.type
_entity.pdbx_description
1 polymer ?
#
loop_
_entity_poly.entity_id
_entity_poly.type
_entity_poly.pdbx_seq_one_letter_code
_entity_poly.pdbx_strand_id
1 'polypeptide(L)'
;MTSFSKVSYNYGAQSQAQSQAQAQHYEKLLQRIGELEMDLGQTVAANSRLAADVESLQKVHKELVDAYERVRTQHTSAKKALGEERQRYSRLEQEFSQQLNEWHDKMLHKAKELEELQQLGDPAREMEMMRLKVSEELEALYQDRLEAADKRADLEARKFSDAKRQIEVLRLELAQKSKEILNFEQETQSRLEVQKKVYQEKIASLQSDLDKNASLAATTTTLRQQVYERAAKNKSLLSEMEEMEVRHKSEVELLRREITSSQSEARSSQSRARELESDLLAVKREKEDLSVRQLGYVSEVEQAREDLLRLQNLQSTEIDRERVKQDLLTRVKTAETDAEMSKKELEVKEQELSRLKMRCDQLCKEVADATGEADQRIADAEVQVSAEKEATSHALASLKSEVEHLRTQLRDKETSFARELAECETKLETLTAESSQLRLTCSSEEKKARENEFRAREYDNLHKQHAELERQNRELVTTHSSLKTTYDATVDENRTLVARLEEVNKLSAENRKRLENDSEKQLETIRGTLEKAEGQLNEKDRMLSKVRDESKHIASASKKKIESQKLKTKQLLNRYAELATEKEQVLRIAETNKKKYELQMLQVHKLLNDPALRDAMGSSTSSLTGTQSGGLDTNLGFLKELQSIRDCLDDAIYSGNAVASAAALTDTKPSGSPGAAAGPG
;
A
#
# COMPACT_ATOMS: atom_id res chain seq x y z
N MET A 1 60.82 28.93 -74.62
CA MET A 1 59.36 28.72 -74.82
C MET A 1 58.92 27.48 -74.04
N THR A 2 58.88 27.56 -72.71
CA THR A 2 58.54 26.45 -71.82
C THR A 2 58.05 27.01 -70.48
N SER A 3 56.78 27.43 -70.38
CA SER A 3 56.22 27.85 -69.08
C SER A 3 54.69 27.89 -68.95
N PHE A 4 53.89 27.37 -69.90
CA PHE A 4 52.43 27.58 -69.86
C PHE A 4 51.54 26.34 -69.62
N SER A 5 52.09 25.17 -69.28
CA SER A 5 51.30 23.93 -69.10
C SER A 5 51.22 23.38 -67.66
N LYS A 6 51.78 24.08 -66.66
CA LYS A 6 51.76 23.62 -65.25
C LYS A 6 50.72 24.27 -64.34
N VAL A 7 49.89 25.19 -64.84
CA VAL A 7 48.93 25.94 -63.99
C VAL A 7 47.53 25.30 -63.93
N SER A 8 47.08 24.56 -64.96
CA SER A 8 45.71 24.00 -64.97
C SER A 8 45.52 22.69 -64.20
N TYR A 9 46.58 21.90 -63.97
CA TYR A 9 46.47 20.66 -63.16
C TYR A 9 46.51 20.89 -61.64
N ASN A 10 46.86 22.11 -61.20
CA ASN A 10 46.92 22.43 -59.76
C ASN A 10 45.58 22.93 -59.20
N TYR A 11 44.73 23.56 -60.03
CA TYR A 11 43.42 24.04 -59.62
C TYR A 11 42.39 22.92 -59.37
N GLY A 12 42.45 21.82 -60.13
CA GLY A 12 41.58 20.66 -59.92
C GLY A 12 41.88 19.91 -58.62
N ALA A 13 43.17 19.73 -58.29
CA ALA A 13 43.60 19.11 -57.05
C ALA A 13 43.30 20.01 -55.82
N GLN A 14 43.46 21.34 -55.94
CA GLN A 14 43.04 22.27 -54.89
C GLN A 14 41.52 22.32 -54.70
N SER A 15 40.73 22.26 -55.77
CA SER A 15 39.27 22.25 -55.70
C SER A 15 38.73 20.95 -55.09
N GLN A 16 39.30 19.79 -55.46
CA GLN A 16 38.94 18.52 -54.82
C GLN A 16 39.39 18.45 -53.35
N ALA A 17 40.57 18.97 -53.01
CA ALA A 17 41.02 19.06 -51.61
C ALA A 17 40.15 20.00 -50.78
N GLN A 18 39.69 21.13 -51.35
CA GLN A 18 38.73 22.02 -50.69
C GLN A 18 37.36 21.35 -50.52
N SER A 19 36.87 20.62 -51.52
CA SER A 19 35.60 19.88 -51.43
C SER A 19 35.66 18.76 -50.38
N GLN A 20 36.77 18.01 -50.31
CA GLN A 20 36.99 17.02 -49.25
C GLN A 20 37.12 17.64 -47.87
N ALA A 21 37.83 18.77 -47.73
CA ALA A 21 37.93 19.49 -46.47
C ALA A 21 36.57 20.04 -46.01
N GLN A 22 35.74 20.53 -46.94
CA GLN A 22 34.36 20.93 -46.65
C GLN A 22 33.50 19.74 -46.24
N ALA A 23 33.59 18.60 -46.94
CA ALA A 23 32.86 17.38 -46.56
C ALA A 23 33.23 16.90 -45.15
N GLN A 24 34.52 16.87 -44.82
CA GLN A 24 34.99 16.53 -43.46
C GLN A 24 34.53 17.54 -42.40
N HIS A 25 34.44 18.84 -42.74
CA HIS A 25 33.91 19.84 -41.83
C HIS A 25 32.40 19.67 -41.60
N TYR A 26 31.63 19.36 -42.65
CA TYR A 26 30.21 19.03 -42.54
C TYR A 26 29.99 17.76 -41.73
N GLU A 27 30.80 16.73 -41.92
CA GLU A 27 30.71 15.48 -41.15
C GLU A 27 31.00 15.72 -39.66
N LYS A 28 32.02 16.54 -39.32
CA LYS A 28 32.27 16.97 -37.95
C LYS A 28 31.11 17.78 -37.35
N LEU A 29 30.49 18.66 -38.14
CA LEU A 29 29.29 19.39 -37.70
C LEU A 29 28.11 18.45 -37.44
N LEU A 30 27.87 17.47 -38.31
CA LEU A 30 26.82 16.48 -38.12
C LEU A 30 27.08 15.59 -36.91
N GLN A 31 28.33 15.15 -36.70
CA GLN A 31 28.72 14.42 -35.49
C GLN A 31 28.48 15.27 -34.24
N ARG A 32 28.85 16.56 -34.29
CA ARG A 32 28.62 17.49 -33.19
C ARG A 32 27.13 17.72 -32.92
N ILE A 33 26.30 17.79 -33.96
CA ILE A 33 24.84 17.86 -33.83
C ILE A 33 24.32 16.59 -33.15
N GLY A 34 24.76 15.40 -33.57
CA GLY A 34 24.37 14.13 -32.95
C GLY A 34 24.78 14.03 -31.47
N GLU A 35 25.98 14.51 -31.11
CA GLU A 35 26.41 14.63 -29.70
C GLU A 35 25.48 15.55 -28.91
N LEU A 36 25.17 16.73 -29.45
CA LEU A 36 24.28 17.69 -28.79
C LEU A 36 22.85 17.17 -28.67
N GLU A 37 22.34 16.42 -29.66
CA GLU A 37 21.04 15.76 -29.59
C GLU A 37 21.01 14.67 -28.50
N MET A 38 22.10 13.90 -28.38
CA MET A 38 22.23 12.91 -27.31
C MET A 38 22.30 13.57 -25.93
N ASP A 39 23.11 14.63 -25.78
CA ASP A 39 23.22 15.41 -24.54
C ASP A 39 21.87 16.06 -24.18
N LEU A 40 21.14 16.59 -25.16
CA LEU A 40 19.79 17.12 -24.97
C LEU A 40 18.82 16.01 -24.54
N GLY A 41 18.88 14.83 -25.16
CA GLY A 41 18.08 13.67 -24.75
C GLY A 41 18.38 13.22 -23.32
N GLN A 42 19.66 13.20 -22.93
CA GLN A 42 20.09 12.86 -21.57
C GLN A 42 19.62 13.90 -20.55
N THR A 43 19.73 15.20 -20.86
CA THR A 43 19.27 16.28 -19.98
C THR A 43 17.76 16.31 -19.84
N VAL A 44 17.00 16.04 -20.90
CA VAL A 44 15.54 15.88 -20.84
C VAL A 44 15.16 14.69 -19.96
N ALA A 45 15.80 13.53 -20.15
CA ALA A 45 15.56 12.36 -19.32
C ALA A 45 15.92 12.60 -17.84
N ALA A 46 17.02 13.31 -17.56
CA ALA A 46 17.39 13.71 -16.20
C ALA A 46 16.35 14.67 -15.60
N ASN A 47 15.85 15.64 -16.36
CA ASN A 47 14.78 16.54 -15.90
C ASN A 47 13.46 15.80 -15.64
N SER A 48 13.08 14.84 -16.47
CA SER A 48 11.90 14.00 -16.22
C SER A 48 12.04 13.16 -14.94
N ARG A 49 13.25 12.64 -14.67
CA ARG A 49 13.53 11.95 -13.40
C ARG A 49 13.45 12.89 -12.20
N LEU A 50 14.07 14.06 -12.28
CA LEU A 50 13.99 15.07 -11.22
C LEU A 50 12.55 15.53 -10.97
N ALA A 51 11.73 15.66 -12.01
CA ALA A 51 10.31 15.99 -11.87
C ALA A 51 9.54 14.90 -11.11
N ALA A 52 9.79 13.63 -11.44
CA ALA A 52 9.20 12.50 -10.71
C ALA A 52 9.68 12.43 -9.25
N ASP A 53 10.95 12.72 -9.00
CA ASP A 53 11.50 12.80 -7.64
C ASP A 53 10.86 13.94 -6.84
N VAL A 54 10.66 15.10 -7.45
CA VAL A 54 9.95 16.24 -6.83
C VAL A 54 8.50 15.87 -6.49
N GLU A 55 7.79 15.20 -7.39
CA GLU A 55 6.43 14.73 -7.12
C GLU A 55 6.39 13.72 -5.96
N SER A 56 7.37 12.79 -5.93
CA SER A 56 7.50 11.82 -4.83
C SER A 56 7.79 12.51 -3.49
N LEU A 57 8.67 13.53 -3.48
CA LEU A 57 9.01 14.33 -2.30
C LEU A 57 7.81 15.15 -1.82
N GLN A 58 7.02 15.71 -2.73
CA GLN A 58 5.78 16.41 -2.38
C GLN A 58 4.76 15.47 -1.75
N LYS A 59 4.64 14.24 -2.25
CA LYS A 59 3.77 13.22 -1.67
C LYS A 59 4.22 12.84 -0.26
N VAL A 60 5.51 12.55 -0.07
CA VAL A 60 6.08 12.24 1.26
C VAL A 60 5.92 13.42 2.23
N HIS A 61 6.14 14.65 1.74
CA HIS A 61 5.93 15.86 2.54
C HIS A 61 4.47 15.99 3.00
N LYS A 62 3.50 15.75 2.10
CA LYS A 62 2.08 15.76 2.45
C LYS A 62 1.74 14.68 3.48
N GLU A 63 2.21 13.45 3.29
CA GLU A 63 2.02 12.35 4.25
C GLU A 63 2.62 12.67 5.63
N LEU A 64 3.78 13.35 5.66
CA LEU A 64 4.42 13.79 6.91
C LEU A 64 3.62 14.89 7.61
N VAL A 65 3.08 15.86 6.86
CA VAL A 65 2.19 16.91 7.39
C VAL A 65 0.92 16.28 7.97
N ASP A 66 0.28 15.36 7.25
CA ASP A 66 -0.92 14.65 7.71
C ASP A 66 -0.63 13.79 8.95
N ALA A 67 0.57 13.18 9.04
CA ALA A 67 1.01 12.46 10.23
C ALA A 67 1.24 13.39 11.42
N TYR A 68 1.87 14.55 11.19
CA TYR A 68 2.08 15.57 12.22
C TYR A 68 0.76 16.14 12.75
N GLU A 69 -0.22 16.40 11.89
CA GLU A 69 -1.55 16.85 12.29
C GLU A 69 -2.31 15.78 13.11
N ARG A 70 -2.21 14.50 12.74
CA ARG A 70 -2.76 13.38 13.53
C ARG A 70 -2.12 13.29 14.91
N VAL A 71 -0.80 13.39 15.01
CA VAL A 71 -0.11 13.38 16.32
C VAL A 71 -0.49 14.62 17.14
N ARG A 72 -0.59 15.80 16.51
CA ARG A 72 -1.00 17.04 17.17
C ARG A 72 -2.42 16.94 17.73
N THR A 73 -3.37 16.38 16.98
CA THR A 73 -4.76 16.18 17.43
C THR A 73 -4.87 15.14 18.54
N GLN A 74 -4.08 14.06 18.48
CA GLN A 74 -3.97 13.10 19.59
C GLN A 74 -3.41 13.75 20.85
N HIS A 75 -2.35 14.56 20.72
CA HIS A 75 -1.76 15.28 21.85
C HIS A 75 -2.74 16.30 22.47
N THR A 76 -3.50 17.05 21.67
CA THR A 76 -4.51 17.97 22.20
C THR A 76 -5.66 17.23 22.88
N SER A 77 -6.11 16.09 22.32
CA SER A 77 -7.10 15.22 22.94
C SER A 77 -6.63 14.64 24.28
N ALA A 78 -5.41 14.08 24.32
CA ALA A 78 -4.81 13.55 25.54
C ALA A 78 -4.63 14.63 26.62
N LYS A 79 -4.20 15.84 26.23
CA LYS A 79 -4.09 16.99 27.15
C LYS A 79 -5.46 17.40 27.72
N LYS A 80 -6.53 17.33 26.91
CA LYS A 80 -7.89 17.60 27.36
C LYS A 80 -8.38 16.52 28.34
N ALA A 81 -8.20 15.25 28.02
CA ALA A 81 -8.55 14.13 28.89
C ALA A 81 -7.82 14.18 30.24
N LEU A 82 -6.52 14.51 30.23
CA LEU A 82 -5.74 14.72 31.45
C LEU A 82 -6.27 15.90 32.29
N GLY A 83 -6.73 16.97 31.63
CA GLY A 83 -7.38 18.10 32.29
C GLY A 83 -8.70 17.70 32.96
N GLU A 84 -9.52 16.90 32.28
CA GLU A 84 -10.78 16.35 32.80
C GLU A 84 -10.54 15.39 33.98
N GLU A 85 -9.54 14.50 33.89
CA GLU A 85 -9.15 13.64 35.02
C GLU A 85 -8.69 14.46 36.23
N ARG A 86 -7.83 15.47 36.04
CA ARG A 86 -7.38 16.34 37.14
C ARG A 86 -8.55 17.07 37.80
N GLN A 87 -9.51 17.57 37.02
CA GLN A 87 -10.73 18.17 37.56
C GLN A 87 -11.57 17.14 38.33
N ARG A 88 -11.68 15.91 37.83
CA ARG A 88 -12.39 14.82 38.51
C ARG A 88 -11.74 14.47 39.84
N TYR A 89 -10.42 14.34 39.89
CA TYR A 89 -9.68 14.12 41.14
C TYR A 89 -9.86 15.27 42.12
N SER A 90 -9.80 16.52 41.66
CA SER A 90 -10.03 17.69 42.52
C SER A 90 -11.45 17.72 43.10
N ARG A 91 -12.48 17.35 42.33
CA ARG A 91 -13.86 17.20 42.86
C ARG A 91 -13.94 16.09 43.88
N LEU A 92 -13.33 14.93 43.61
CA LEU A 92 -13.30 13.81 44.54
C LEU A 92 -12.60 14.19 45.87
N GLU A 93 -11.49 14.92 45.80
CA GLU A 93 -10.76 15.42 46.97
C GLU A 93 -11.59 16.44 47.77
N GLN A 94 -12.35 17.30 47.10
CA GLN A 94 -13.31 18.21 47.75
C GLN A 94 -14.45 17.43 48.43
N GLU A 95 -15.01 16.42 47.76
CA GLU A 95 -16.05 15.55 48.33
C GLU A 95 -15.53 14.80 49.56
N PHE A 96 -14.32 14.24 49.51
CA PHE A 96 -13.69 13.60 50.66
C PHE A 96 -13.45 14.58 51.81
N SER A 97 -12.99 15.80 51.51
CA SER A 97 -12.79 16.84 52.53
C SER A 97 -14.12 17.25 53.18
N GLN A 98 -15.19 17.36 52.40
CA GLN A 98 -16.55 17.62 52.91
C GLN A 98 -17.02 16.49 53.82
N GLN A 99 -16.87 15.23 53.40
CA GLN A 99 -17.23 14.07 54.21
C GLN A 99 -16.42 14.00 55.53
N LEU A 100 -15.12 14.30 55.49
CA LEU A 100 -14.29 14.38 56.68
C LEU A 100 -14.76 15.47 57.64
N ASN A 101 -15.12 16.65 57.13
CA ASN A 101 -15.66 17.74 57.94
C ASN A 101 -17.02 17.37 58.55
N GLU A 102 -17.94 16.81 57.76
CA GLU A 102 -19.23 16.33 58.27
C GLU A 102 -19.06 15.28 59.37
N TRP A 103 -18.08 14.38 59.20
CA TRP A 103 -17.80 13.36 60.19
C TRP A 103 -17.17 13.96 61.45
N HIS A 104 -16.26 14.91 61.29
CA HIS A 104 -15.67 15.66 62.40
C HIS A 104 -16.74 16.41 63.21
N ASP A 105 -17.65 17.11 62.54
CA ASP A 105 -18.76 17.83 63.18
C ASP A 105 -19.70 16.88 63.93
N LYS A 106 -20.04 15.72 63.35
CA LYS A 106 -20.83 14.68 64.00
C LYS A 106 -20.14 14.13 65.26
N MET A 107 -18.83 13.91 65.19
CA MET A 107 -18.04 13.42 66.33
C MET A 107 -17.93 14.47 67.43
N LEU A 108 -17.76 15.75 67.09
CA LEU A 108 -17.78 16.85 68.06
C LEU A 108 -19.16 17.00 68.72
N HIS A 109 -20.23 16.85 67.95
CA HIS A 109 -21.59 16.90 68.50
C HIS A 109 -21.84 15.75 69.47
N LYS A 110 -21.48 14.52 69.09
CA LYS A 110 -21.54 13.34 69.96
C LYS A 110 -20.70 13.46 71.22
N ALA A 111 -19.51 14.05 71.12
CA ALA A 111 -18.66 14.31 72.28
C ALA A 111 -19.34 15.28 73.27
N LYS A 112 -19.99 16.33 72.77
CA LYS A 112 -20.77 17.26 73.60
C LYS A 112 -21.99 16.58 74.24
N GLU A 113 -22.74 15.77 73.49
CA GLU A 113 -23.86 14.98 74.04
C GLU A 113 -23.39 14.08 75.18
N LEU A 114 -22.22 13.44 75.04
CA LEU A 114 -21.64 12.59 76.08
C LEU A 114 -21.17 13.41 77.30
N GLU A 115 -20.56 14.57 77.11
CA GLU A 115 -20.21 15.49 78.21
C GLU A 115 -21.46 15.96 78.97
N GLU A 116 -22.54 16.29 78.27
CA GLU A 116 -23.82 16.70 78.86
C GLU A 116 -24.47 15.54 79.64
N LEU A 117 -24.48 14.33 79.07
CA LEU A 117 -24.95 13.12 79.76
C LEU A 117 -24.10 12.77 80.98
N GLN A 118 -22.79 12.98 80.91
CA GLN A 118 -21.85 12.76 82.02
C GLN A 118 -22.01 13.81 83.12
N GLN A 119 -22.49 15.02 82.80
CA GLN A 119 -22.82 16.06 83.78
C GLN A 119 -24.19 15.84 84.46
N LEU A 120 -25.08 15.04 83.87
CA LEU A 120 -26.49 14.93 84.28
C LEU A 120 -26.83 13.74 85.18
N GLY A 121 -25.91 12.83 85.51
CA GLY A 121 -26.25 11.81 86.51
C GLY A 121 -25.19 10.77 86.85
N ASP A 122 -25.03 10.53 88.15
CA ASP A 122 -24.97 9.16 88.67
C ASP A 122 -26.42 8.64 88.78
N PRO A 123 -26.73 7.49 88.14
CA PRO A 123 -26.89 6.27 88.94
C PRO A 123 -26.34 5.04 88.21
N ALA A 124 -25.37 4.38 88.85
CA ALA A 124 -24.60 3.24 88.33
C ALA A 124 -25.42 2.04 87.80
N ARG A 125 -26.72 1.94 88.09
CA ARG A 125 -27.54 0.78 87.73
C ARG A 125 -28.28 0.92 86.39
N GLU A 126 -28.68 2.13 86.03
CA GLU A 126 -29.24 2.42 84.70
C GLU A 126 -28.13 2.48 83.65
N MET A 127 -26.94 2.95 84.04
CA MET A 127 -25.71 2.89 83.24
C MET A 127 -25.31 1.45 82.90
N GLU A 128 -25.48 0.50 83.80
CA GLU A 128 -25.16 -0.91 83.53
C GLU A 128 -26.16 -1.55 82.56
N MET A 129 -27.45 -1.20 82.70
CA MET A 129 -28.50 -1.64 81.77
C MET A 129 -28.37 -0.97 80.39
N MET A 130 -28.00 0.31 80.35
CA MET A 130 -27.68 1.02 79.11
C MET A 130 -26.39 0.50 78.49
N ARG A 131 -25.37 0.14 79.28
CA ARG A 131 -24.15 -0.53 78.77
C ARG A 131 -24.49 -1.87 78.13
N LEU A 132 -25.38 -2.66 78.74
CA LEU A 132 -25.83 -3.93 78.17
C LEU A 132 -26.61 -3.72 76.86
N LYS A 133 -27.58 -2.80 76.84
CA LYS A 133 -28.32 -2.46 75.61
C LYS A 133 -27.43 -1.89 74.51
N VAL A 134 -26.49 -1.01 74.86
CA VAL A 134 -25.52 -0.45 73.92
C VAL A 134 -24.58 -1.54 73.42
N SER A 135 -24.18 -2.51 74.24
CA SER A 135 -23.41 -3.66 73.76
C SER A 135 -24.22 -4.54 72.81
N GLU A 136 -25.50 -4.81 73.11
CA GLU A 136 -26.37 -5.59 72.22
C GLU A 136 -26.63 -4.87 70.88
N GLU A 137 -26.89 -3.56 70.92
CA GLU A 137 -27.07 -2.74 69.71
C GLU A 137 -25.78 -2.60 68.91
N LEU A 138 -24.63 -2.45 69.56
CA LEU A 138 -23.33 -2.42 68.89
C LEU A 138 -22.99 -3.79 68.30
N GLU A 139 -23.20 -4.88 69.03
CA GLU A 139 -22.96 -6.25 68.54
C GLU A 139 -23.85 -6.56 67.33
N ALA A 140 -25.13 -6.18 67.36
CA ALA A 140 -26.03 -6.30 66.21
C ALA A 140 -25.54 -5.48 65.01
N LEU A 141 -25.13 -4.22 65.21
CA LEU A 141 -24.57 -3.38 64.15
C LEU A 141 -23.24 -3.93 63.60
N TYR A 142 -22.40 -4.50 64.46
CA TYR A 142 -21.17 -5.15 64.05
C TYR A 142 -21.44 -6.42 63.26
N GLN A 143 -22.42 -7.24 63.67
CA GLN A 143 -22.88 -8.41 62.93
C GLN A 143 -23.45 -8.02 61.56
N ASP A 144 -24.30 -7.00 61.49
CA ASP A 144 -24.82 -6.48 60.22
C ASP A 144 -23.71 -5.98 59.30
N ARG A 145 -22.71 -5.29 59.85
CA ARG A 145 -21.53 -4.83 59.10
C ARG A 145 -20.66 -6.01 58.65
N LEU A 146 -20.51 -7.04 59.48
CA LEU A 146 -19.79 -8.26 59.15
C LEU A 146 -20.49 -9.01 58.02
N GLU A 147 -21.80 -9.22 58.14
CA GLU A 147 -22.60 -9.83 57.07
C GLU A 147 -22.55 -9.01 55.77
N ALA A 148 -22.62 -7.68 55.86
CA ALA A 148 -22.51 -6.82 54.69
C ALA A 148 -21.11 -6.89 54.06
N ALA A 149 -20.06 -6.98 54.88
CA ALA A 149 -18.69 -7.17 54.43
C ALA A 149 -18.51 -8.55 53.76
N ASP A 150 -19.05 -9.62 54.35
CA ASP A 150 -19.02 -10.98 53.80
C ASP A 150 -19.79 -11.05 52.48
N LYS A 151 -20.99 -10.47 52.41
CA LYS A 151 -21.75 -10.37 51.15
C LYS A 151 -20.99 -9.59 50.07
N ARG A 152 -20.24 -8.54 50.44
CA ARG A 152 -19.36 -7.81 49.50
C ARG A 152 -18.17 -8.67 49.07
N ALA A 153 -17.53 -9.39 50.00
CA ALA A 153 -16.43 -10.29 49.71
C ALA A 153 -16.88 -11.42 48.75
N ASP A 154 -18.06 -11.99 48.95
CA ASP A 154 -18.67 -12.99 48.05
C ASP A 154 -18.93 -12.41 46.66
N LEU A 155 -19.43 -11.18 46.56
CA LEU A 155 -19.62 -10.50 45.28
C LEU A 155 -18.29 -10.22 44.57
N GLU A 156 -17.25 -9.81 45.30
CA GLU A 156 -15.91 -9.63 44.74
C GLU A 156 -15.29 -10.95 44.30
N ALA A 157 -15.46 -12.02 45.08
CA ALA A 157 -15.02 -13.36 44.72
C ALA A 157 -15.69 -13.86 43.42
N ARG A 158 -17.00 -13.60 43.26
CA ARG A 158 -17.73 -13.89 42.02
C ARG A 158 -17.19 -13.06 40.85
N LYS A 159 -17.00 -11.76 41.01
CA LYS A 159 -16.41 -10.88 39.97
C LYS A 159 -15.02 -11.35 39.57
N PHE A 160 -14.19 -11.76 40.54
CA PHE A 160 -12.86 -12.30 40.27
C PHE A 160 -12.92 -13.62 39.50
N SER A 161 -13.84 -14.52 39.87
CA SER A 161 -14.10 -15.76 39.13
C SER A 161 -14.53 -15.50 37.69
N ASP A 162 -15.45 -14.54 37.48
CA ASP A 162 -15.91 -14.17 36.14
C ASP A 162 -14.80 -13.52 35.31
N ALA A 163 -14.00 -12.63 35.90
CA ALA A 163 -12.83 -12.05 35.25
C ALA A 163 -11.80 -13.12 34.87
N LYS A 164 -11.55 -14.10 35.75
CA LYS A 164 -10.68 -15.24 35.46
C LYS A 164 -11.21 -16.08 34.29
N ARG A 165 -12.52 -16.33 34.25
CA ARG A 165 -13.17 -17.00 33.12
C ARG A 165 -13.05 -16.21 31.82
N GLN A 166 -13.24 -14.90 31.85
CA GLN A 166 -13.05 -14.03 30.67
C GLN A 166 -11.61 -14.04 30.16
N ILE A 167 -10.63 -13.97 31.05
CA ILE A 167 -9.21 -14.08 30.69
C ILE A 167 -8.93 -15.43 30.01
N GLU A 168 -9.51 -16.52 30.50
CA GLU A 168 -9.33 -17.83 29.90
C GLU A 168 -9.99 -17.96 28.52
N VAL A 169 -11.19 -17.38 28.34
CA VAL A 169 -11.83 -17.29 27.02
C VAL A 169 -10.96 -16.51 26.04
N LEU A 170 -10.46 -15.34 26.44
CA LEU A 170 -9.56 -14.53 25.60
C LEU A 170 -8.26 -15.28 25.25
N ARG A 171 -7.70 -16.06 26.18
CA ARG A 171 -6.54 -16.92 25.90
C ARG A 171 -6.85 -17.99 24.85
N LEU A 172 -8.01 -18.64 24.94
CA LEU A 172 -8.45 -19.63 23.97
C LEU A 172 -8.68 -19.02 22.59
N GLU A 173 -9.34 -17.85 22.51
CA GLU A 173 -9.54 -17.11 21.27
C GLU A 173 -8.21 -16.69 20.63
N LEU A 174 -7.25 -16.23 21.44
CA LEU A 174 -5.93 -15.82 20.97
C LEU A 174 -5.14 -17.04 20.46
N ALA A 175 -5.20 -18.16 21.17
CA ALA A 175 -4.59 -19.42 20.72
C ALA A 175 -5.22 -19.94 19.41
N GLN A 176 -6.54 -19.80 19.25
CA GLN A 176 -7.23 -20.15 18.01
C GLN A 176 -6.79 -19.25 16.85
N LYS A 177 -6.75 -17.92 17.05
CA LYS A 177 -6.27 -16.98 16.04
C LYS A 177 -4.81 -17.24 15.66
N SER A 178 -3.94 -17.56 16.62
CA SER A 178 -2.56 -17.96 16.34
C SER A 178 -2.48 -19.21 15.46
N LYS A 179 -3.35 -20.19 15.69
CA LYS A 179 -3.44 -21.40 14.85
C LYS A 179 -3.96 -21.08 13.44
N GLU A 180 -4.96 -20.20 13.31
CA GLU A 180 -5.48 -19.74 12.02
C GLU A 180 -4.41 -18.99 11.20
N ILE A 181 -3.64 -18.11 11.85
CA ILE A 181 -2.51 -17.40 11.22
C ILE A 181 -1.45 -18.40 10.76
N LEU A 182 -1.07 -19.37 11.60
CA LEU A 182 -0.09 -20.40 11.24
C LEU A 182 -0.56 -21.24 10.03
N ASN A 183 -1.84 -21.62 10.00
CA ASN A 183 -2.43 -22.34 8.87
C ASN A 183 -2.41 -21.48 7.60
N PHE A 184 -2.74 -20.19 7.70
CA PHE A 184 -2.70 -19.26 6.58
C PHE A 184 -1.27 -19.06 6.06
N GLU A 185 -0.28 -18.96 6.95
CA GLU A 185 1.14 -18.92 6.59
C GLU A 185 1.59 -20.19 5.87
N GLN A 186 1.16 -21.37 6.34
CA GLN A 186 1.43 -22.64 5.65
C GLN A 186 0.75 -22.71 4.27
N GLU A 187 -0.51 -22.28 4.17
CA GLU A 187 -1.22 -22.24 2.88
C GLU A 187 -0.54 -21.29 1.90
N THR A 188 -0.15 -20.10 2.34
CA THR A 188 0.54 -19.12 1.49
C THR A 188 1.93 -19.61 1.07
N GLN A 189 2.68 -20.26 1.96
CA GLN A 189 3.94 -20.93 1.62
C GLN A 189 3.73 -22.04 0.58
N SER A 190 2.74 -22.92 0.76
CA SER A 190 2.46 -23.99 -0.20
C SER A 190 2.04 -23.44 -1.58
N ARG A 191 1.25 -22.35 -1.62
CA ARG A 191 0.91 -21.66 -2.87
C ARG A 191 2.14 -21.07 -3.56
N LEU A 192 3.05 -20.45 -2.79
CA LEU A 192 4.30 -19.90 -3.32
C LEU A 192 5.20 -21.02 -3.87
N GLU A 193 5.27 -22.18 -3.20
CA GLU A 193 6.01 -23.33 -3.72
C GLU A 193 5.43 -23.86 -5.03
N VAL A 194 4.11 -23.96 -5.14
CA VAL A 194 3.43 -24.34 -6.39
C VAL A 194 3.73 -23.34 -7.50
N GLN A 195 3.63 -22.03 -7.23
CA GLN A 195 3.99 -20.99 -8.20
C GLN A 195 5.46 -21.09 -8.62
N LYS A 196 6.38 -21.32 -7.67
CA LYS A 196 7.80 -21.49 -7.95
C LYS A 196 8.04 -22.68 -8.88
N LYS A 197 7.36 -23.82 -8.66
CA LYS A 197 7.42 -24.99 -9.57
C LYS A 197 6.90 -24.66 -10.96
N VAL A 198 5.76 -23.99 -11.08
CA VAL A 198 5.20 -23.56 -12.38
C VAL A 198 6.17 -22.64 -13.14
N TYR A 199 6.79 -21.68 -12.45
CA TYR A 199 7.80 -20.82 -13.08
C TYR A 199 9.07 -21.59 -13.47
N GLN A 200 9.51 -22.55 -12.65
CA GLN A 200 10.64 -23.42 -13.00
C GLN A 200 10.34 -24.28 -14.24
N GLU A 201 9.15 -24.88 -14.34
CA GLU A 201 8.71 -25.63 -15.51
C GLU A 201 8.64 -24.74 -16.76
N LYS A 202 8.14 -23.50 -16.63
CA LYS A 202 8.10 -22.54 -17.73
C LYS A 202 9.50 -22.08 -18.18
N ILE A 203 10.43 -21.91 -17.24
CA ILE A 203 11.84 -21.62 -17.57
C ILE A 203 12.44 -22.80 -18.33
N ALA A 204 12.23 -24.02 -17.84
CA ALA A 204 12.74 -25.23 -18.50
C ALA A 204 12.15 -25.42 -19.91
N SER A 205 10.85 -25.15 -20.11
CA SER A 205 10.23 -25.22 -21.43
C SER A 205 10.80 -24.17 -22.39
N LEU A 206 10.97 -22.93 -21.91
CA LEU A 206 11.56 -21.85 -22.71
C LEU A 206 13.03 -22.13 -23.07
N GLN A 207 13.81 -22.72 -22.15
CA GLN A 207 15.18 -23.16 -22.43
C GLN A 207 15.20 -24.26 -23.50
N SER A 208 14.31 -25.26 -23.40
CA SER A 208 14.19 -26.31 -24.42
C SER A 208 13.84 -25.75 -25.79
N ASP A 209 12.95 -24.76 -25.87
CA ASP A 209 12.59 -24.12 -27.15
C ASP A 209 13.73 -23.25 -27.70
N LEU A 210 14.54 -22.62 -26.83
CA LEU A 210 15.73 -21.88 -27.23
C LEU A 210 16.80 -22.82 -27.80
N ASP A 211 17.01 -23.99 -27.18
CA ASP A 211 17.93 -25.02 -27.68
C ASP A 211 17.44 -25.61 -29.02
N LYS A 212 16.14 -25.85 -29.17
CA LYS A 212 15.55 -26.25 -30.47
C LYS A 212 15.79 -25.19 -31.52
N ASN A 213 15.56 -23.91 -31.22
CA ASN A 213 15.81 -22.81 -32.15
C ASN A 213 17.29 -22.68 -32.52
N ALA A 214 18.20 -22.88 -31.56
CA ALA A 214 19.63 -22.92 -31.82
C ALA A 214 19.99 -24.08 -32.77
N SER A 215 19.40 -25.26 -32.58
CA SER A 215 19.58 -26.41 -33.47
C SER A 215 19.00 -26.16 -34.88
N LEU A 216 17.86 -25.49 -34.97
CA LEU A 216 17.25 -25.08 -36.25
C LEU A 216 18.11 -24.01 -36.96
N ALA A 217 18.71 -23.09 -36.22
CA ALA A 217 19.64 -22.11 -36.76
C ALA A 217 20.94 -22.77 -37.27
N ALA A 218 21.46 -23.76 -36.55
CA ALA A 218 22.64 -24.53 -36.97
C ALA A 218 22.36 -25.36 -38.24
N THR A 219 21.21 -26.04 -38.31
CA THR A 219 20.79 -26.78 -39.53
C THR A 219 20.55 -25.83 -40.71
N THR A 220 19.93 -24.67 -40.48
CA THR A 220 19.74 -23.64 -41.52
C THR A 220 21.08 -23.13 -42.06
N THR A 221 22.06 -22.90 -41.18
CA THR A 221 23.42 -22.49 -41.58
C THR A 221 24.09 -23.57 -42.42
N THR A 222 23.95 -24.84 -42.04
CA THR A 222 24.48 -25.98 -42.79
C THR A 222 23.84 -26.09 -44.19
N LEU A 223 22.52 -25.92 -44.29
CA LEU A 223 21.81 -25.91 -45.57
C LEU A 223 22.27 -24.75 -46.47
N ARG A 224 22.45 -23.54 -45.90
CA ARG A 224 23.00 -22.40 -46.65
C ARG A 224 24.39 -22.72 -47.20
N GLN A 225 25.26 -23.35 -46.39
CA GLN A 225 26.58 -23.76 -46.84
C GLN A 225 26.50 -24.78 -47.99
N GLN A 226 25.63 -25.79 -47.89
CA GLN A 226 25.41 -26.76 -48.97
C GLN A 226 24.91 -26.10 -50.27
N VAL A 227 24.05 -25.08 -50.17
CA VAL A 227 23.60 -24.30 -51.33
C VAL A 227 24.77 -23.54 -51.97
N TYR A 228 25.63 -22.89 -51.18
CA TYR A 228 26.82 -22.23 -51.70
C TYR A 228 27.81 -23.20 -52.35
N GLU A 229 28.02 -24.37 -51.76
CA GLU A 229 28.88 -25.42 -52.35
C GLU A 229 28.33 -25.94 -53.69
N ARG A 230 27.01 -26.17 -53.79
CA ARG A 230 26.38 -26.56 -55.06
C ARG A 230 26.44 -25.45 -56.10
N ALA A 231 26.23 -24.20 -55.71
CA ALA A 231 26.37 -23.05 -56.61
C ALA A 231 27.81 -22.93 -57.14
N ALA A 232 28.82 -23.13 -56.29
CA ALA A 232 30.22 -23.12 -56.70
C ALA A 232 30.55 -24.28 -57.66
N LYS A 233 30.05 -25.49 -57.40
CA LYS A 233 30.21 -26.64 -58.31
C LYS A 233 29.58 -26.38 -59.68
N ASN A 234 28.36 -25.82 -59.71
CA ASN A 234 27.71 -25.47 -60.98
C ASN A 234 28.51 -24.43 -61.76
N LYS A 235 29.07 -23.42 -61.09
CA LYS A 235 29.93 -22.43 -61.73
C LYS A 235 31.20 -23.06 -62.31
N SER A 236 31.81 -24.02 -61.61
CA SER A 236 32.97 -24.76 -62.10
C SER A 236 32.64 -25.59 -63.35
N LEU A 237 31.51 -26.30 -63.34
CA LEU A 237 31.07 -27.11 -64.48
C LEU A 237 30.76 -26.26 -65.72
N LEU A 238 30.16 -25.09 -65.53
CA LEU A 238 29.92 -24.14 -66.62
C LEU A 238 31.25 -23.66 -67.24
N SER A 239 32.25 -23.32 -66.41
CA SER A 239 33.57 -22.94 -66.90
C SER A 239 34.26 -24.08 -67.67
N GLU A 240 34.13 -25.32 -67.22
CA GLU A 240 34.71 -26.49 -67.89
C GLU A 240 34.04 -26.77 -69.23
N MET A 241 32.71 -26.59 -69.32
CA MET A 241 31.99 -26.66 -70.60
C MET A 241 32.45 -25.58 -71.58
N GLU A 242 32.61 -24.34 -71.12
CA GLU A 242 33.11 -23.24 -71.96
C GLU A 242 34.53 -23.51 -72.49
N GLU A 243 35.42 -24.05 -71.65
CA GLU A 243 36.77 -24.46 -72.08
C GLU A 243 36.75 -25.56 -73.16
N MET A 244 35.87 -26.55 -73.01
CA MET A 244 35.71 -27.63 -73.99
C MET A 244 35.21 -27.11 -75.35
N GLU A 245 34.29 -26.16 -75.35
CA GLU A 245 33.82 -25.52 -76.58
C GLU A 245 34.93 -24.74 -77.29
N VAL A 246 35.79 -24.05 -76.53
CA VAL A 246 36.93 -23.31 -77.08
C VAL A 246 37.94 -24.25 -77.73
N ARG A 247 38.29 -25.37 -77.08
CA ARG A 247 39.22 -26.37 -77.65
C ARG A 247 38.70 -26.95 -78.95
N HIS A 248 37.42 -27.33 -78.99
CA HIS A 248 36.79 -27.85 -80.21
C HIS A 248 36.86 -26.85 -81.37
N LYS A 249 36.58 -25.56 -81.11
CA LYS A 249 36.67 -24.51 -82.14
C LYS A 249 38.08 -24.38 -82.71
N SER A 250 39.12 -24.45 -81.86
CA SER A 250 40.50 -24.36 -82.33
C SER A 250 40.95 -25.56 -83.18
N GLU A 251 40.48 -26.77 -82.86
CA GLU A 251 40.81 -27.99 -83.63
C GLU A 251 40.22 -27.93 -85.04
N VAL A 252 38.96 -27.48 -85.16
CA VAL A 252 38.27 -27.31 -86.45
C VAL A 252 39.00 -26.28 -87.34
N GLU A 253 39.53 -25.21 -86.77
CA GLU A 253 40.28 -24.21 -87.53
C GLU A 253 41.63 -24.74 -88.05
N LEU A 254 42.29 -25.60 -87.29
CA LEU A 254 43.60 -26.15 -87.64
C LEU A 254 43.48 -27.08 -88.87
N LEU A 255 42.48 -27.96 -88.86
CA LEU A 255 42.18 -28.85 -89.99
C LEU A 255 41.83 -28.08 -91.28
N ARG A 256 41.17 -26.92 -91.18
CA ARG A 256 40.88 -26.07 -92.36
C ARG A 256 42.14 -25.49 -93.02
N ARG A 257 43.19 -25.22 -92.25
CA ARG A 257 44.45 -24.64 -92.77
C ARG A 257 45.29 -25.67 -93.52
N GLU A 258 45.30 -26.92 -93.08
CA GLU A 258 46.07 -28.00 -93.74
C GLU A 258 45.51 -28.38 -95.12
N ILE A 259 44.19 -28.35 -95.29
CA ILE A 259 43.53 -28.61 -96.58
C ILE A 259 43.87 -27.53 -97.59
N THR A 260 43.96 -26.27 -97.16
CA THR A 260 44.23 -25.13 -98.06
C THR A 260 45.68 -25.08 -98.53
N SER A 261 46.66 -25.50 -97.70
CA SER A 261 48.06 -25.56 -98.15
C SER A 261 48.28 -26.65 -99.20
N SER A 262 47.70 -27.84 -98.98
CA SER A 262 47.86 -29.01 -99.87
C SER A 262 47.33 -28.75 -101.30
N GLN A 263 46.26 -27.97 -101.45
CA GLN A 263 45.72 -27.60 -102.77
C GLN A 263 46.61 -26.63 -103.56
N SER A 264 47.44 -25.83 -102.89
CA SER A 264 48.29 -24.82 -103.55
C SER A 264 49.53 -25.44 -104.22
N GLU A 265 50.07 -26.51 -103.62
CA GLU A 265 51.28 -27.18 -104.12
C GLU A 265 51.01 -27.95 -105.42
N ALA A 266 49.86 -28.64 -105.52
CA ALA A 266 49.45 -29.41 -106.69
C ALA A 266 49.30 -28.55 -107.97
N ARG A 267 48.84 -27.30 -107.83
CA ARG A 267 48.65 -26.37 -108.96
C ARG A 267 49.97 -25.89 -109.56
N SER A 268 51.05 -25.82 -108.77
CA SER A 268 52.36 -25.34 -109.26
C SER A 268 53.05 -26.38 -110.16
N SER A 269 52.91 -27.67 -109.84
CA SER A 269 53.50 -28.78 -110.58
C SER A 269 52.86 -28.96 -111.96
N GLN A 270 51.55 -28.71 -112.07
CA GLN A 270 50.81 -28.82 -113.33
C GLN A 270 51.20 -27.74 -114.36
N SER A 271 51.70 -26.58 -113.91
CA SER A 271 52.12 -25.50 -114.81
C SER A 271 53.45 -25.80 -115.52
N ARG A 272 54.40 -26.46 -114.84
CA ARG A 272 55.73 -26.78 -115.42
C ARG A 272 55.66 -27.87 -116.50
N ALA A 273 54.70 -28.78 -116.42
CA ALA A 273 54.49 -29.81 -117.43
C ALA A 273 54.07 -29.22 -118.79
N ARG A 274 53.25 -28.15 -118.78
CA ARG A 274 52.74 -27.52 -120.01
C ARG A 274 53.80 -26.74 -120.78
N GLU A 275 54.79 -26.14 -120.10
CA GLU A 275 55.89 -25.42 -120.77
C GLU A 275 56.79 -26.37 -121.57
N LEU A 276 57.14 -27.53 -121.01
CA LEU A 276 58.04 -28.48 -121.67
C LEU A 276 57.40 -29.18 -122.88
N GLU A 277 56.07 -29.33 -122.88
CA GLU A 277 55.32 -29.87 -124.01
C GLU A 277 55.33 -28.92 -125.23
N SER A 278 55.39 -27.60 -124.98
CA SER A 278 55.54 -26.57 -126.03
C SER A 278 56.92 -26.62 -126.70
N ASP A 279 57.99 -26.80 -125.93
CA ASP A 279 59.36 -26.85 -126.46
C ASP A 279 59.59 -28.10 -127.34
N LEU A 280 58.94 -29.22 -127.01
CA LEU A 280 59.03 -30.46 -127.80
C LEU A 280 58.37 -30.31 -129.19
N LEU A 281 57.31 -29.49 -129.30
CA LEU A 281 56.67 -29.19 -130.58
C LEU A 281 57.52 -28.27 -131.48
N ALA A 282 58.29 -27.36 -130.90
CA ALA A 282 59.17 -26.47 -131.66
C ALA A 282 60.30 -27.24 -132.35
N VAL A 283 60.97 -28.15 -131.62
CA VAL A 283 62.09 -28.96 -132.15
C VAL A 283 61.64 -29.97 -133.21
N LYS A 284 60.39 -30.46 -133.14
CA LYS A 284 59.81 -31.31 -134.20
C LYS A 284 59.70 -30.60 -135.55
N ARG A 285 59.29 -29.33 -135.56
CA ARG A 285 59.16 -28.54 -136.80
C ARG A 285 60.51 -28.27 -137.46
N GLU A 286 61.55 -27.97 -136.66
CA GLU A 286 62.91 -27.77 -137.21
C GLU A 286 63.49 -29.03 -137.87
N LYS A 287 63.19 -30.23 -137.34
CA LYS A 287 63.62 -31.50 -137.95
C LYS A 287 62.97 -31.72 -139.33
N GLU A 288 61.67 -31.42 -139.45
CA GLU A 288 60.93 -31.57 -140.71
C GLU A 288 61.49 -30.63 -141.79
N ASP A 289 61.80 -29.38 -141.45
CA ASP A 289 62.38 -28.40 -142.38
C ASP A 289 63.77 -28.81 -142.90
N LEU A 290 64.61 -29.41 -142.04
CA LEU A 290 65.94 -29.90 -142.43
C LEU A 290 65.86 -31.16 -143.32
N SER A 291 64.87 -32.03 -143.10
CA SER A 291 64.62 -33.20 -143.96
C SER A 291 64.21 -32.81 -145.37
N VAL A 292 63.46 -31.71 -145.53
CA VAL A 292 63.08 -31.19 -146.84
C VAL A 292 64.30 -30.63 -147.59
N ARG A 293 65.22 -29.94 -146.90
CA ARG A 293 66.47 -29.44 -147.52
C ARG A 293 67.39 -30.56 -147.98
N GLN A 294 67.52 -31.63 -147.19
CA GLN A 294 68.36 -32.77 -147.54
C GLN A 294 67.92 -33.47 -148.83
N LEU A 295 66.60 -33.58 -149.06
CA LEU A 295 66.04 -34.13 -150.31
C LEU A 295 66.34 -33.24 -151.53
N GLY A 296 66.39 -31.91 -151.35
CA GLY A 296 66.76 -30.96 -152.40
C GLY A 296 68.20 -31.15 -152.89
N TYR A 297 69.15 -31.31 -151.97
CA TYR A 297 70.57 -31.51 -152.33
C TYR A 297 70.85 -32.86 -153.00
N VAL A 298 70.12 -33.92 -152.64
CA VAL A 298 70.23 -35.24 -153.30
C VAL A 298 69.78 -35.16 -154.77
N SER A 299 68.71 -34.41 -155.06
CA SER A 299 68.24 -34.19 -156.43
C SER A 299 69.24 -33.41 -157.28
N GLU A 300 69.95 -32.43 -156.72
CA GLU A 300 70.96 -31.64 -157.45
C GLU A 300 72.22 -32.46 -157.79
N VAL A 301 72.65 -33.37 -156.90
CA VAL A 301 73.78 -34.29 -157.16
C VAL A 301 73.45 -35.29 -158.27
N GLU A 302 72.23 -35.84 -158.29
CA GLU A 302 71.80 -36.78 -159.33
C GLU A 302 71.72 -36.11 -160.71
N GLN A 303 71.17 -34.90 -160.78
CA GLN A 303 71.06 -34.14 -162.02
C GLN A 303 72.44 -33.74 -162.58
N ALA A 304 73.38 -33.36 -161.71
CA ALA A 304 74.76 -33.06 -162.11
C ALA A 304 75.53 -34.32 -162.60
N ARG A 305 75.25 -35.51 -162.04
CA ARG A 305 75.82 -36.78 -162.52
C ARG A 305 75.24 -37.20 -163.88
N GLU A 306 73.96 -36.95 -164.13
CA GLU A 306 73.31 -37.20 -165.42
C GLU A 306 73.88 -36.32 -166.54
N ASP A 307 74.14 -35.05 -166.25
CA ASP A 307 74.77 -34.13 -167.20
C ASP A 307 76.23 -34.51 -167.51
N LEU A 308 76.95 -35.07 -166.53
CA LEU A 308 78.30 -35.62 -166.70
C LEU A 308 78.34 -36.85 -167.63
N LEU A 309 77.31 -37.70 -167.57
CA LEU A 309 77.10 -38.86 -168.44
C LEU A 309 76.73 -38.45 -169.88
N ARG A 310 75.95 -37.37 -170.06
CA ARG A 310 75.59 -36.87 -171.40
C ARG A 310 76.77 -36.31 -172.19
N LEU A 311 77.77 -35.72 -171.53
CA LEU A 311 79.00 -35.22 -172.18
C LEU A 311 79.92 -36.33 -172.72
N GLN A 312 79.79 -37.55 -172.19
CA GLN A 312 80.60 -38.70 -172.64
C GLN A 312 80.23 -39.18 -174.06
N ASN A 313 79.04 -38.82 -174.57
CA ASN A 313 78.51 -39.32 -175.84
C ASN A 313 78.51 -38.33 -177.03
N LEU A 314 79.00 -37.10 -176.87
CA LEU A 314 79.03 -36.09 -177.94
C LEU A 314 80.43 -35.95 -178.59
N GLN A 315 80.54 -36.23 -179.89
CA GLN A 315 81.72 -35.93 -180.70
C GLN A 315 81.84 -34.41 -180.93
N SER A 316 82.45 -33.71 -179.98
CA SER A 316 82.91 -32.34 -180.15
C SER A 316 84.39 -32.23 -179.75
N THR A 317 85.04 -31.19 -180.27
CA THR A 317 86.49 -30.94 -180.22
C THR A 317 87.06 -31.01 -178.80
N GLU A 318 88.19 -31.70 -178.68
CA GLU A 318 88.81 -32.20 -177.44
C GLU A 318 89.16 -31.12 -176.38
N ILE A 319 89.17 -29.85 -176.78
CA ILE A 319 89.50 -28.71 -175.90
C ILE A 319 88.29 -28.22 -175.07
N ASP A 320 87.05 -28.44 -175.54
CA ASP A 320 85.84 -28.00 -174.82
C ASP A 320 85.35 -29.05 -173.81
N ARG A 321 85.67 -30.33 -174.02
CA ARG A 321 85.29 -31.44 -173.12
C ARG A 321 85.94 -31.34 -171.74
N GLU A 322 87.21 -30.97 -171.67
CA GLU A 322 87.93 -30.99 -170.40
C GLU A 322 87.57 -29.80 -169.48
N ARG A 323 87.19 -28.65 -170.06
CA ARG A 323 86.67 -27.50 -169.27
C ARG A 323 85.31 -27.78 -168.65
N VAL A 324 84.34 -28.27 -169.43
CA VAL A 324 83.00 -28.56 -168.93
C VAL A 324 83.01 -29.73 -167.94
N LYS A 325 83.90 -30.71 -168.14
CA LYS A 325 84.11 -31.81 -167.19
C LYS A 325 84.70 -31.33 -165.86
N GLN A 326 85.63 -30.37 -165.86
CA GLN A 326 86.13 -29.77 -164.61
C GLN A 326 85.06 -28.97 -163.88
N ASP A 327 84.23 -28.19 -164.59
CA ASP A 327 83.14 -27.40 -163.98
C ASP A 327 82.01 -28.28 -163.41
N LEU A 328 81.71 -29.42 -164.02
CA LEU A 328 80.76 -30.38 -163.47
C LEU A 328 81.34 -31.17 -162.30
N LEU A 329 82.63 -31.48 -162.31
CA LEU A 329 83.31 -32.12 -161.18
C LEU A 329 83.39 -31.20 -159.95
N THR A 330 83.56 -29.90 -160.13
CA THR A 330 83.49 -28.94 -159.01
C THR A 330 82.06 -28.80 -158.49
N ARG A 331 81.05 -28.75 -159.36
CA ARG A 331 79.63 -28.73 -158.95
C ARG A 331 79.19 -29.98 -158.18
N VAL A 332 79.59 -31.17 -158.63
CA VAL A 332 79.30 -32.43 -157.92
C VAL A 332 79.96 -32.42 -156.55
N LYS A 333 81.22 -32.00 -156.45
CA LYS A 333 81.93 -31.93 -155.16
C LYS A 333 81.30 -30.94 -154.18
N THR A 334 80.87 -29.76 -154.64
CA THR A 334 80.20 -28.78 -153.75
C THR A 334 78.84 -29.28 -153.28
N ALA A 335 78.05 -29.90 -154.16
CA ALA A 335 76.74 -30.45 -153.79
C ALA A 335 76.87 -31.68 -152.86
N GLU A 336 77.91 -32.51 -153.05
CA GLU A 336 78.22 -33.62 -152.14
C GLU A 336 78.64 -33.11 -150.74
N THR A 337 79.45 -32.05 -150.65
CA THR A 337 79.80 -31.46 -149.34
C THR A 337 78.61 -30.83 -148.63
N ASP A 338 77.70 -30.18 -149.37
CA ASP A 338 76.51 -29.55 -148.80
C ASP A 338 75.47 -30.59 -148.34
N ALA A 339 75.29 -31.68 -149.10
CA ALA A 339 74.47 -32.82 -148.68
C ALA A 339 75.01 -33.50 -147.41
N GLU A 340 76.34 -33.60 -147.28
CA GLU A 340 76.99 -34.23 -146.12
C GLU A 340 76.93 -33.34 -144.86
N MET A 341 76.99 -32.02 -145.00
CA MET A 341 76.76 -31.07 -143.91
C MET A 341 75.29 -31.09 -143.45
N SER A 342 74.34 -31.08 -144.39
CA SER A 342 72.91 -31.17 -144.06
C SER A 342 72.56 -32.49 -143.37
N LYS A 343 73.22 -33.60 -143.74
CA LYS A 343 73.08 -34.90 -143.05
C LYS A 343 73.55 -34.85 -141.59
N LYS A 344 74.67 -34.19 -141.30
CA LYS A 344 75.19 -34.05 -139.93
C LYS A 344 74.30 -33.17 -139.06
N GLU A 345 73.73 -32.10 -139.61
CA GLU A 345 72.77 -31.25 -138.88
C GLU A 345 71.48 -32.01 -138.53
N LEU A 346 71.01 -32.88 -139.43
CA LEU A 346 69.84 -33.72 -139.20
C LEU A 346 70.07 -34.75 -138.08
N GLU A 347 71.25 -35.37 -138.03
CA GLU A 347 71.63 -36.29 -136.95
C GLU A 347 71.68 -35.59 -135.58
N VAL A 348 72.18 -34.35 -135.51
CA VAL A 348 72.21 -33.57 -134.26
C VAL A 348 70.79 -33.27 -133.78
N LYS A 349 69.90 -32.83 -134.68
CA LYS A 349 68.50 -32.53 -134.33
C LYS A 349 67.71 -33.78 -133.95
N GLU A 350 68.04 -34.93 -134.53
CA GLU A 350 67.46 -36.21 -134.15
C GLU A 350 67.89 -36.66 -132.74
N GLN A 351 69.13 -36.35 -132.33
CA GLN A 351 69.61 -36.57 -130.96
C GLN A 351 68.97 -35.61 -129.95
N GLU A 352 68.78 -34.33 -130.29
CA GLU A 352 68.08 -33.34 -129.44
C GLU A 352 66.62 -33.75 -129.21
N LEU A 353 65.92 -34.17 -130.27
CA LEU A 353 64.54 -34.61 -130.21
C LEU A 353 64.40 -35.88 -129.36
N SER A 354 65.38 -36.79 -129.42
CA SER A 354 65.42 -38.00 -128.58
C SER A 354 65.61 -37.68 -127.10
N ARG A 355 66.46 -36.69 -126.76
CA ARG A 355 66.67 -36.25 -125.37
C ARG A 355 65.46 -35.54 -124.77
N LEU A 356 64.83 -34.64 -125.52
CA LEU A 356 63.62 -33.94 -125.08
C LEU A 356 62.44 -34.91 -124.90
N LYS A 357 62.31 -35.88 -125.80
CA LYS A 357 61.28 -36.92 -125.69
C LYS A 357 61.42 -37.76 -124.42
N MET A 358 62.64 -38.22 -124.08
CA MET A 358 62.84 -38.94 -122.81
C MET A 358 62.50 -38.08 -121.58
N ARG A 359 62.81 -36.78 -121.60
CA ARG A 359 62.54 -35.91 -120.44
C ARG A 359 61.06 -35.57 -120.27
N CYS A 360 60.32 -35.40 -121.38
CA CYS A 360 58.86 -35.30 -121.34
C CYS A 360 58.23 -36.61 -120.87
N ASP A 361 58.68 -37.76 -121.37
CA ASP A 361 58.15 -39.06 -120.93
C ASP A 361 58.40 -39.30 -119.43
N GLN A 362 59.54 -38.86 -118.90
CA GLN A 362 59.90 -38.98 -117.48
C GLN A 362 59.05 -38.07 -116.57
N LEU A 363 58.79 -36.83 -116.99
CA LEU A 363 57.91 -35.90 -116.27
C LEU A 363 56.43 -36.25 -116.40
N CYS A 364 55.99 -36.77 -117.54
CA CYS A 364 54.64 -37.32 -117.68
C CYS A 364 54.44 -38.53 -116.75
N LYS A 365 55.50 -39.30 -116.49
CA LYS A 365 55.48 -40.38 -115.49
C LYS A 365 55.39 -39.83 -114.06
N GLU A 366 56.18 -38.84 -113.69
CA GLU A 366 56.12 -38.20 -112.36
C GLU A 366 54.77 -37.49 -112.11
N VAL A 367 54.21 -36.86 -113.13
CA VAL A 367 52.86 -36.26 -113.05
C VAL A 367 51.80 -37.34 -112.99
N ALA A 368 51.91 -38.44 -113.74
CA ALA A 368 50.97 -39.57 -113.68
C ALA A 368 51.04 -40.32 -112.34
N ASP A 369 52.23 -40.46 -111.75
CA ASP A 369 52.41 -41.10 -110.44
C ASP A 369 51.91 -40.17 -109.31
N ALA A 370 52.16 -38.85 -109.38
CA ALA A 370 51.63 -37.88 -108.41
C ALA A 370 50.12 -37.62 -108.55
N THR A 371 49.57 -37.65 -109.76
CA THR A 371 48.12 -37.61 -109.98
C THR A 371 47.48 -38.96 -109.65
N GLY A 372 48.14 -40.09 -109.90
CA GLY A 372 47.69 -41.41 -109.45
C GLY A 372 47.62 -41.51 -107.92
N GLU A 373 48.61 -41.01 -107.18
CA GLU A 373 48.56 -40.98 -105.71
C GLU A 373 47.56 -39.95 -105.16
N ALA A 374 47.36 -38.81 -105.84
CA ALA A 374 46.34 -37.83 -105.46
C ALA A 374 44.93 -38.33 -105.78
N ASP A 375 44.71 -38.95 -106.94
CA ASP A 375 43.42 -39.50 -107.38
C ASP A 375 43.09 -40.81 -106.66
N GLN A 376 44.08 -41.60 -106.22
CA GLN A 376 43.85 -42.74 -105.32
C GLN A 376 43.49 -42.26 -103.91
N ARG A 377 44.12 -41.20 -103.38
CA ARG A 377 43.72 -40.59 -102.09
C ARG A 377 42.38 -39.87 -102.17
N ILE A 378 42.06 -39.25 -103.31
CA ILE A 378 40.75 -38.65 -103.57
C ILE A 378 39.70 -39.73 -103.79
N ALA A 379 39.98 -40.83 -104.51
CA ALA A 379 39.06 -41.94 -104.70
C ALA A 379 38.84 -42.74 -103.39
N ASP A 380 39.87 -42.95 -102.58
CA ASP A 380 39.72 -43.57 -101.26
C ASP A 380 38.98 -42.62 -100.30
N ALA A 381 39.23 -41.30 -100.36
CA ALA A 381 38.47 -40.31 -99.62
C ALA A 381 37.04 -40.12 -100.17
N GLU A 382 36.78 -40.30 -101.46
CA GLU A 382 35.46 -40.16 -102.08
C GLU A 382 34.65 -41.44 -101.97
N VAL A 383 35.26 -42.62 -101.90
CA VAL A 383 34.58 -43.88 -101.56
C VAL A 383 34.29 -43.92 -100.06
N GLN A 384 35.20 -43.44 -99.21
CA GLN A 384 34.95 -43.29 -97.77
C GLN A 384 33.93 -42.17 -97.50
N VAL A 385 34.02 -41.02 -98.16
CA VAL A 385 33.03 -39.93 -98.06
C VAL A 385 31.73 -40.29 -98.77
N SER A 386 31.68 -41.08 -99.84
CA SER A 386 30.41 -41.50 -100.47
C SER A 386 29.72 -42.60 -99.67
N ALA A 387 30.45 -43.58 -99.14
CA ALA A 387 29.90 -44.56 -98.22
C ALA A 387 29.48 -43.91 -96.88
N GLU A 388 30.28 -42.98 -96.34
CA GLU A 388 29.91 -42.18 -95.18
C GLU A 388 28.84 -41.14 -95.51
N LYS A 389 28.69 -40.63 -96.74
CA LYS A 389 27.66 -39.65 -97.13
C LYS A 389 26.36 -40.31 -97.51
N GLU A 390 26.34 -41.56 -97.96
CA GLU A 390 25.10 -42.35 -98.11
C GLU A 390 24.69 -42.96 -96.77
N ALA A 391 25.63 -43.44 -95.94
CA ALA A 391 25.36 -43.85 -94.57
C ALA A 391 24.98 -42.67 -93.66
N THR A 392 25.63 -41.50 -93.78
CA THR A 392 25.23 -40.27 -93.09
C THR A 392 24.10 -39.55 -93.78
N SER A 393 23.79 -39.74 -95.06
CA SER A 393 22.56 -39.20 -95.66
C SER A 393 21.35 -40.02 -95.23
N HIS A 394 21.45 -41.35 -95.18
CA HIS A 394 20.40 -42.18 -94.59
C HIS A 394 20.34 -42.05 -93.08
N ALA A 395 21.47 -41.96 -92.37
CA ALA A 395 21.47 -41.67 -90.94
C ALA A 395 21.11 -40.21 -90.65
N LEU A 396 21.39 -39.21 -91.48
CA LEU A 396 20.92 -37.82 -91.32
C LEU A 396 19.50 -37.65 -91.81
N ALA A 397 18.98 -38.45 -92.73
CA ALA A 397 17.57 -38.42 -93.09
C ALA A 397 16.74 -39.15 -92.01
N SER A 398 17.24 -40.28 -91.50
CA SER A 398 16.69 -40.97 -90.33
C SER A 398 16.81 -40.10 -89.09
N LEU A 399 18.00 -39.59 -88.75
CA LEU A 399 18.23 -38.65 -87.64
C LEU A 399 17.58 -37.30 -87.91
N LYS A 400 17.38 -36.79 -89.13
CA LYS A 400 16.58 -35.56 -89.31
C LYS A 400 15.12 -35.85 -89.12
N SER A 401 14.60 -36.97 -89.62
CA SER A 401 13.21 -37.36 -89.38
C SER A 401 12.98 -37.68 -87.90
N GLU A 402 13.98 -38.24 -87.21
CA GLU A 402 13.96 -38.59 -85.80
C GLU A 402 14.29 -37.38 -84.92
N VAL A 403 15.14 -36.45 -85.34
CA VAL A 403 15.37 -35.15 -84.68
C VAL A 403 14.21 -34.21 -84.94
N GLU A 404 13.53 -34.27 -86.09
CA GLU A 404 12.29 -33.53 -86.32
C GLU A 404 11.15 -34.18 -85.55
N HIS A 405 11.05 -35.51 -85.51
CA HIS A 405 10.09 -36.22 -84.67
C HIS A 405 10.36 -35.95 -83.19
N LEU A 406 11.61 -36.01 -82.74
CA LEU A 406 12.03 -35.69 -81.38
C LEU A 406 11.88 -34.21 -81.11
N ARG A 407 12.17 -33.28 -82.03
CA ARG A 407 11.90 -31.84 -81.85
C ARG A 407 10.41 -31.56 -81.83
N THR A 408 9.59 -32.30 -82.56
CA THR A 408 8.14 -32.17 -82.52
C THR A 408 7.63 -32.74 -81.20
N GLN A 409 8.11 -33.91 -80.76
CA GLN A 409 7.84 -34.44 -79.41
C GLN A 409 8.41 -33.54 -78.31
N LEU A 410 9.54 -32.87 -78.51
CA LEU A 410 10.16 -31.97 -77.55
C LEU A 410 9.38 -30.68 -77.52
N ARG A 411 8.89 -30.15 -78.64
CA ARG A 411 7.96 -29.02 -78.69
C ARG A 411 6.60 -29.39 -78.13
N ASP A 412 6.11 -30.59 -78.36
CA ASP A 412 4.85 -31.09 -77.81
C ASP A 412 4.98 -31.31 -76.31
N LYS A 413 6.14 -31.79 -75.85
CA LYS A 413 6.49 -31.88 -74.43
C LYS A 413 6.83 -30.55 -73.81
N GLU A 414 7.45 -29.62 -74.52
CA GLU A 414 7.73 -28.26 -74.05
C GLU A 414 6.43 -27.48 -73.97
N THR A 415 5.50 -27.69 -74.91
CA THR A 415 4.16 -27.10 -74.84
C THR A 415 3.29 -27.83 -73.83
N SER A 416 3.45 -29.13 -73.60
CA SER A 416 2.77 -29.84 -72.51
C SER A 416 3.35 -29.42 -71.16
N PHE A 417 4.66 -29.33 -71.01
CA PHE A 417 5.34 -28.84 -69.81
C PHE A 417 5.10 -27.35 -69.61
N ALA A 418 4.98 -26.53 -70.66
CA ALA A 418 4.59 -25.13 -70.52
C ALA A 418 3.11 -25.02 -70.13
N ARG A 419 2.23 -25.90 -70.61
CA ARG A 419 0.85 -25.98 -70.14
C ARG A 419 0.77 -26.49 -68.70
N GLU A 420 1.54 -27.51 -68.34
CA GLU A 420 1.62 -28.06 -66.98
C GLU A 420 2.30 -27.07 -66.03
N LEU A 421 3.30 -26.32 -66.48
CA LEU A 421 3.91 -25.22 -65.73
C LEU A 421 2.91 -24.08 -65.57
N ALA A 422 2.21 -23.66 -66.62
CA ALA A 422 1.15 -22.66 -66.51
C ALA A 422 -0.01 -23.15 -65.60
N GLU A 423 -0.35 -24.44 -65.65
CA GLU A 423 -1.34 -25.06 -64.77
C GLU A 423 -0.81 -25.17 -63.33
N CYS A 424 0.47 -25.46 -63.14
CA CYS A 424 1.11 -25.48 -61.83
C CYS A 424 1.30 -24.08 -61.27
N GLU A 425 1.58 -23.08 -62.10
CA GLU A 425 1.70 -21.67 -61.75
C GLU A 425 0.33 -21.13 -61.36
N THR A 426 -0.72 -21.40 -62.14
CA THR A 426 -2.10 -21.05 -61.76
C THR A 426 -2.56 -21.82 -60.53
N LYS A 427 -2.18 -23.10 -60.34
CA LYS A 427 -2.40 -23.84 -59.08
C LYS A 427 -1.60 -23.26 -57.92
N LEU A 428 -0.38 -22.81 -58.14
CA LEU A 428 0.45 -22.15 -57.13
C LEU A 428 -0.13 -20.79 -56.78
N GLU A 429 -0.58 -20.00 -57.74
CA GLU A 429 -1.23 -18.71 -57.53
C GLU A 429 -2.55 -18.87 -56.80
N THR A 430 -3.38 -19.86 -57.16
CA THR A 430 -4.61 -20.19 -56.43
C THR A 430 -4.31 -20.71 -55.03
N LEU A 431 -3.35 -21.62 -54.84
CA LEU A 431 -2.93 -22.08 -53.51
C LEU A 431 -2.26 -20.98 -52.69
N THR A 432 -1.56 -20.03 -53.32
CA THR A 432 -0.96 -18.87 -52.64
C THR A 432 -2.04 -17.87 -52.26
N ALA A 433 -3.04 -17.65 -53.12
CA ALA A 433 -4.21 -16.86 -52.82
C ALA A 433 -5.03 -17.50 -51.68
N GLU A 434 -5.32 -18.80 -51.75
CA GLU A 434 -5.97 -19.57 -50.70
C GLU A 434 -5.16 -19.58 -49.42
N SER A 435 -3.83 -19.74 -49.46
CA SER A 435 -2.96 -19.67 -48.28
C SER A 435 -2.95 -18.26 -47.69
N SER A 436 -2.96 -17.21 -48.51
CA SER A 436 -3.07 -15.83 -48.04
C SER A 436 -4.44 -15.55 -47.40
N GLN A 437 -5.51 -16.10 -47.97
CA GLN A 437 -6.87 -15.99 -47.47
C GLN A 437 -7.06 -16.82 -46.19
N LEU A 438 -6.44 -18.00 -46.10
CA LEU A 438 -6.36 -18.82 -44.89
C LEU A 438 -5.52 -18.15 -43.80
N ARG A 439 -4.42 -17.49 -44.14
CA ARG A 439 -3.64 -16.70 -43.16
C ARG A 439 -4.44 -15.50 -42.65
N LEU A 440 -5.18 -14.81 -43.53
CA LEU A 440 -6.05 -13.69 -43.13
C LEU A 440 -7.23 -14.17 -42.27
N THR A 441 -7.84 -15.30 -42.61
CA THR A 441 -8.93 -15.88 -41.82
C THR A 441 -8.43 -16.46 -40.50
N CYS A 442 -7.31 -17.19 -40.47
CA CYS A 442 -6.65 -17.62 -39.23
C CYS A 442 -6.23 -16.43 -38.36
N SER A 443 -5.66 -15.37 -38.94
CA SER A 443 -5.30 -14.17 -38.18
C SER A 443 -6.53 -13.44 -37.63
N SER A 444 -7.64 -13.44 -38.37
CA SER A 444 -8.94 -12.90 -37.96
C SER A 444 -9.56 -13.74 -36.84
N GLU A 445 -9.56 -15.07 -36.98
CA GLU A 445 -10.04 -16.05 -36.00
C GLU A 445 -9.20 -16.02 -34.72
N GLU A 446 -7.87 -15.94 -34.82
CA GLU A 446 -6.97 -15.77 -33.68
C GLU A 446 -7.20 -14.43 -32.96
N LYS A 447 -7.45 -13.36 -33.71
CA LYS A 447 -7.79 -12.06 -33.12
C LYS A 447 -9.13 -12.13 -32.38
N LYS A 448 -10.15 -12.77 -32.97
CA LYS A 448 -11.43 -13.03 -32.31
C LYS A 448 -11.29 -13.95 -31.10
N ALA A 449 -10.45 -14.98 -31.17
CA ALA A 449 -10.19 -15.89 -30.06
C ALA A 449 -9.50 -15.16 -28.90
N ARG A 450 -8.50 -14.33 -29.19
CA ARG A 450 -7.85 -13.46 -28.18
C ARG A 450 -8.81 -12.42 -27.60
N GLU A 451 -9.67 -11.83 -28.42
CA GLU A 451 -10.69 -10.89 -27.96
C GLU A 451 -11.75 -11.59 -27.10
N ASN A 452 -12.16 -12.80 -27.46
CA ASN A 452 -13.06 -13.63 -26.66
C ASN A 452 -12.40 -14.10 -25.35
N GLU A 453 -11.13 -14.48 -25.36
CA GLU A 453 -10.37 -14.77 -24.13
C GLU A 453 -10.23 -13.54 -23.24
N PHE A 454 -10.00 -12.36 -23.83
CA PHE A 454 -9.94 -11.10 -23.10
C PHE A 454 -11.29 -10.80 -22.46
N ARG A 455 -12.40 -10.90 -23.21
CA ARG A 455 -13.76 -10.74 -22.69
C ARG A 455 -14.08 -11.79 -21.62
N ALA A 456 -13.68 -13.05 -21.80
CA ALA A 456 -13.88 -14.09 -20.79
C ALA A 456 -13.14 -13.77 -19.48
N ARG A 457 -11.89 -13.29 -19.56
CA ARG A 457 -11.14 -12.81 -18.39
C ARG A 457 -11.77 -11.57 -17.76
N GLU A 458 -12.32 -10.67 -18.55
CA GLU A 458 -13.04 -9.49 -18.08
C GLU A 458 -14.32 -9.90 -17.36
N TYR A 459 -15.10 -10.84 -17.90
CA TYR A 459 -16.25 -11.42 -17.23
C TYR A 459 -15.87 -12.17 -15.95
N ASP A 460 -14.81 -12.97 -15.94
CA ASP A 460 -14.32 -13.64 -14.73
C ASP A 460 -13.88 -12.64 -13.66
N ASN A 461 -13.23 -11.55 -14.06
CA ASN A 461 -12.84 -10.48 -13.15
C ASN A 461 -14.05 -9.73 -12.60
N LEU A 462 -15.03 -9.40 -13.45
CA LEU A 462 -16.30 -8.81 -13.02
C LEU A 462 -17.07 -9.76 -12.09
N HIS A 463 -17.05 -11.06 -12.35
CA HIS A 463 -17.72 -12.05 -11.51
C HIS A 463 -17.03 -12.19 -10.15
N LYS A 464 -15.70 -12.16 -10.11
CA LYS A 464 -14.92 -12.09 -8.85
C LYS A 464 -15.19 -10.80 -8.08
N GLN A 465 -15.25 -9.66 -8.77
CA GLN A 465 -15.60 -8.38 -8.14
C GLN A 465 -17.02 -8.39 -7.60
N HIS A 466 -17.99 -8.95 -8.33
CA HIS A 466 -19.36 -9.10 -7.88
C HIS A 466 -19.46 -10.04 -6.67
N ALA A 467 -18.76 -11.17 -6.69
CA ALA A 467 -18.69 -12.09 -5.55
C ALA A 467 -18.06 -11.43 -4.31
N GLU A 468 -17.00 -10.63 -4.48
CA GLU A 468 -16.39 -9.89 -3.38
C GLU A 468 -17.32 -8.78 -2.85
N LEU A 469 -18.01 -8.05 -3.73
CA LEU A 469 -19.01 -7.07 -3.33
C LEU A 469 -20.17 -7.74 -2.59
N GLU A 470 -20.66 -8.89 -3.03
CA GLU A 470 -21.65 -9.67 -2.29
C GLU A 470 -21.14 -10.12 -0.92
N ARG A 471 -19.88 -10.57 -0.83
CA ARG A 471 -19.24 -10.95 0.42
C ARG A 471 -19.21 -9.77 1.40
N GLN A 472 -18.76 -8.62 0.93
CA GLN A 472 -18.74 -7.37 1.70
C GLN A 472 -20.14 -6.94 2.10
N ASN A 473 -21.14 -7.08 1.21
CA ASN A 473 -22.51 -6.71 1.52
C ASN A 473 -23.13 -7.65 2.57
N ARG A 474 -22.82 -8.95 2.53
CA ARG A 474 -23.20 -9.90 3.58
C ARG A 474 -22.54 -9.54 4.92
N GLU A 475 -21.24 -9.22 4.90
CA GLU A 475 -20.53 -8.75 6.10
C GLU A 475 -21.15 -7.46 6.67
N LEU A 476 -21.48 -6.48 5.82
CA LEU A 476 -22.18 -5.25 6.22
C LEU A 476 -23.56 -5.52 6.79
N VAL A 477 -24.33 -6.44 6.20
CA VAL A 477 -25.64 -6.85 6.74
C VAL A 477 -25.49 -7.53 8.09
N THR A 478 -24.50 -8.41 8.27
CA THR A 478 -24.25 -9.07 9.56
C THR A 478 -23.81 -8.06 10.63
N THR A 479 -22.90 -7.15 10.31
CA THR A 479 -22.44 -6.10 11.24
C THR A 479 -23.53 -5.10 11.57
N HIS A 480 -24.37 -4.72 10.59
CA HIS A 480 -25.53 -3.89 10.84
C HIS A 480 -26.55 -4.61 11.74
N SER A 481 -26.78 -5.91 11.54
CA SER A 481 -27.65 -6.71 12.40
C SER A 481 -27.12 -6.81 13.84
N SER A 482 -25.80 -7.02 14.01
CA SER A 482 -25.17 -7.06 15.34
C SER A 482 -25.23 -5.69 16.02
N LEU A 483 -24.95 -4.61 15.29
CA LEU A 483 -25.06 -3.23 15.79
C LEU A 483 -26.49 -2.90 16.19
N LYS A 484 -27.48 -3.32 15.41
CA LYS A 484 -28.89 -3.16 15.73
C LYS A 484 -29.26 -3.91 17.02
N THR A 485 -28.84 -5.17 17.16
CA THR A 485 -29.09 -5.91 18.42
C THR A 485 -28.41 -5.27 19.62
N THR A 486 -27.19 -4.74 19.47
CA THR A 486 -26.54 -4.00 20.57
C THR A 486 -27.24 -2.68 20.87
N TYR A 487 -27.71 -1.97 19.84
CA TYR A 487 -28.48 -0.74 20.02
C TYR A 487 -29.78 -1.01 20.77
N ASP A 488 -30.56 -2.00 20.34
CA ASP A 488 -31.81 -2.39 20.98
C ASP A 488 -31.56 -2.81 22.46
N ALA A 489 -30.49 -3.57 22.73
CA ALA A 489 -30.08 -3.91 24.10
C ALA A 489 -29.75 -2.67 24.94
N THR A 490 -29.00 -1.70 24.41
CA THR A 490 -28.70 -0.45 25.13
C THR A 490 -29.94 0.43 25.33
N VAL A 491 -30.90 0.41 24.40
CA VAL A 491 -32.17 1.11 24.55
C VAL A 491 -32.99 0.49 25.67
N ASP A 492 -33.03 -0.83 25.76
CA ASP A 492 -33.72 -1.53 26.85
C ASP A 492 -33.03 -1.33 28.19
N GLU A 493 -31.70 -1.38 28.26
CA GLU A 493 -30.94 -0.98 29.46
C GLU A 493 -31.28 0.44 29.90
N ASN A 494 -31.29 1.41 28.97
CA ASN A 494 -31.67 2.78 29.26
C ASN A 494 -33.12 2.89 29.75
N ARG A 495 -34.07 2.13 29.19
CA ARG A 495 -35.45 2.06 29.70
C ARG A 495 -35.48 1.56 31.14
N THR A 496 -34.70 0.52 31.46
CA THR A 496 -34.63 0.02 32.85
C THR A 496 -34.01 1.03 33.81
N LEU A 497 -32.98 1.77 33.36
CA LEU A 497 -32.35 2.82 34.17
C LEU A 497 -33.30 4.01 34.41
N VAL A 498 -34.07 4.41 33.39
CA VAL A 498 -35.11 5.45 33.53
C VAL A 498 -36.18 5.00 34.52
N ALA A 499 -36.68 3.76 34.42
CA ALA A 499 -37.65 3.22 35.37
C ALA A 499 -37.11 3.21 36.82
N ARG A 500 -35.83 2.83 37.00
CA ARG A 500 -35.17 2.88 38.32
C ARG A 500 -35.02 4.31 38.84
N LEU A 501 -34.70 5.27 37.97
CA LEU A 501 -34.62 6.69 38.36
C LEU A 501 -35.99 7.24 38.77
N GLU A 502 -37.05 6.86 38.05
CA GLU A 502 -38.43 7.21 38.43
C GLU A 502 -38.81 6.60 39.79
N GLU A 503 -38.42 5.36 40.05
CA GLU A 503 -38.63 4.70 41.33
C GLU A 503 -37.85 5.38 42.47
N VAL A 504 -36.58 5.71 42.26
CA VAL A 504 -35.77 6.47 43.23
C VAL A 504 -36.38 7.85 43.49
N ASN A 505 -36.86 8.53 42.45
CA ASN A 505 -37.53 9.82 42.59
C ASN A 505 -38.82 9.67 43.41
N LYS A 506 -39.62 8.64 43.16
CA LYS A 506 -40.83 8.32 43.93
C LYS A 506 -40.49 8.06 45.40
N LEU A 507 -39.51 7.20 45.69
CA LEU A 507 -39.03 6.94 47.04
C LEU A 507 -38.49 8.20 47.73
N SER A 508 -37.80 9.08 46.99
CA SER A 508 -37.33 10.37 47.53
C SER A 508 -38.48 11.31 47.90
N ALA A 509 -39.58 11.29 47.13
CA ALA A 509 -40.76 12.10 47.38
C ALA A 509 -41.55 11.53 48.56
N GLU A 510 -41.66 10.21 48.67
CA GLU A 510 -42.28 9.53 49.81
C GLU A 510 -41.48 9.77 51.11
N ASN A 511 -40.15 9.69 51.06
CA ASN A 511 -39.30 10.00 52.20
C ASN A 511 -39.41 11.47 52.63
N ARG A 512 -39.47 12.41 51.67
CA ARG A 512 -39.74 13.82 51.97
C ARG A 512 -41.08 14.01 52.68
N LYS A 513 -42.15 13.37 52.19
CA LYS A 513 -43.46 13.41 52.86
C LYS A 513 -43.43 12.79 54.27
N ARG A 514 -42.68 11.70 54.47
CA ARG A 514 -42.52 11.10 55.81
C ARG A 514 -41.80 12.05 56.77
N LEU A 515 -40.71 12.67 56.32
CA LEU A 515 -39.98 13.69 57.08
C LEU A 515 -40.86 14.90 57.41
N GLU A 516 -41.63 15.40 56.44
CA GLU A 516 -42.59 16.49 56.66
C GLU A 516 -43.63 16.10 57.71
N ASN A 517 -44.26 14.93 57.58
CA ASN A 517 -45.25 14.44 58.54
C ASN A 517 -44.66 14.22 59.94
N ASP A 518 -43.45 13.70 60.05
CA ASP A 518 -42.79 13.48 61.34
C ASP A 518 -42.38 14.81 61.99
N SER A 519 -41.91 15.77 61.20
CA SER A 519 -41.66 17.14 61.66
C SER A 519 -42.93 17.84 62.13
N GLU A 520 -44.05 17.63 61.43
CA GLU A 520 -45.35 18.20 61.80
C GLU A 520 -45.88 17.57 63.10
N LYS A 521 -45.74 16.26 63.27
CA LYS A 521 -46.06 15.58 64.54
C LYS A 521 -45.17 16.07 65.70
N GLN A 522 -43.89 16.29 65.46
CA GLN A 522 -42.98 16.84 66.47
C GLN A 522 -43.40 18.27 66.84
N LEU A 523 -43.71 19.11 65.85
CA LEU A 523 -44.21 20.47 66.09
C LEU A 523 -45.53 20.46 66.85
N GLU A 524 -46.45 19.55 66.54
CA GLU A 524 -47.72 19.41 67.26
C GLU A 524 -47.51 18.95 68.70
N THR A 525 -46.56 18.04 68.93
CA THR A 525 -46.16 17.62 70.29
C THR A 525 -45.58 18.80 71.07
N ILE A 526 -44.68 19.57 70.45
CA ILE A 526 -44.09 20.76 71.06
C ILE A 526 -45.17 21.79 71.38
N ARG A 527 -46.09 22.07 70.45
CA ARG A 527 -47.24 22.97 70.67
C ARG A 527 -48.09 22.50 71.85
N GLY A 528 -48.43 21.21 71.91
CA GLY A 528 -49.19 20.65 73.03
C GLY A 528 -48.46 20.73 74.37
N THR A 529 -47.13 20.60 74.40
CA THR A 529 -46.35 20.83 75.63
C THR A 529 -46.29 22.30 76.03
N LEU A 530 -46.22 23.21 75.05
CA LEU A 530 -46.16 24.64 75.27
C LEU A 530 -47.49 25.18 75.78
N GLU A 531 -48.62 24.73 75.21
CA GLU A 531 -49.97 25.05 75.70
C GLU A 531 -50.20 24.57 77.14
N LYS A 532 -49.71 23.38 77.49
CA LYS A 532 -49.73 22.88 78.88
C LYS A 532 -48.89 23.75 79.82
N ALA A 533 -47.69 24.16 79.38
CA ALA A 533 -46.82 25.02 80.16
C ALA A 533 -47.44 26.42 80.37
N GLU A 534 -48.04 27.00 79.33
CA GLU A 534 -48.78 28.27 79.41
C GLU A 534 -50.00 28.15 80.36
N GLY A 535 -50.74 27.05 80.31
CA GLY A 535 -51.82 26.76 81.26
C GLY A 535 -51.34 26.73 82.71
N GLN A 536 -50.21 26.05 82.97
CA GLN A 536 -49.59 26.00 84.30
C GLN A 536 -49.09 27.38 84.76
N LEU A 537 -48.49 28.16 83.86
CA LEU A 537 -48.01 29.52 84.15
C LEU A 537 -49.19 30.43 84.55
N ASN A 538 -50.26 30.42 83.77
CA ASN A 538 -51.48 31.20 84.03
C ASN A 538 -52.13 30.81 85.38
N GLU A 539 -52.09 29.54 85.75
CA GLU A 539 -52.59 29.06 87.05
C GLU A 539 -51.70 29.53 88.21
N LYS A 540 -50.37 29.49 88.04
CA LYS A 540 -49.42 30.04 89.02
C LYS A 540 -49.60 31.55 89.20
N ASP A 541 -49.82 32.30 88.12
CA ASP A 541 -50.08 33.73 88.18
C ASP A 541 -51.40 34.06 88.91
N ARG A 542 -52.46 33.25 88.69
CA ARG A 542 -53.70 33.35 89.49
C ARG A 542 -53.45 33.09 90.97
N MET A 543 -52.65 32.08 91.31
CA MET A 543 -52.31 31.80 92.71
C MET A 543 -51.48 32.93 93.33
N LEU A 544 -50.49 33.47 92.61
CA LEU A 544 -49.70 34.61 93.07
C LEU A 544 -50.58 35.86 93.28
N SER A 545 -51.59 36.08 92.44
CA SER A 545 -52.55 37.17 92.64
C SER A 545 -53.35 36.99 93.94
N LYS A 546 -53.86 35.77 94.21
CA LYS A 546 -54.58 35.47 95.46
C LYS A 546 -53.70 35.70 96.69
N VAL A 547 -52.46 35.22 96.66
CA VAL A 547 -51.50 35.42 97.76
C VAL A 547 -51.18 36.90 97.97
N ARG A 548 -51.05 37.70 96.91
CA ARG A 548 -50.88 39.16 97.03
C ARG A 548 -52.08 39.83 97.69
N ASP A 549 -53.29 39.43 97.34
CA ASP A 549 -54.51 40.02 97.90
C ASP A 549 -54.73 39.61 99.36
N GLU A 550 -54.44 38.36 99.71
CA GLU A 550 -54.40 37.89 101.10
C GLU A 550 -53.34 38.62 101.92
N SER A 551 -52.14 38.81 101.38
CA SER A 551 -51.06 39.57 102.04
C SER A 551 -51.46 41.04 102.28
N LYS A 552 -52.11 41.70 101.31
CA LYS A 552 -52.68 43.05 101.52
C LYS A 552 -53.75 43.04 102.62
N HIS A 553 -54.59 42.01 102.66
CA HIS A 553 -55.64 41.91 103.66
C HIS A 553 -55.06 41.75 105.07
N ILE A 554 -54.04 40.90 105.22
CA ILE A 554 -53.30 40.70 106.49
C ILE A 554 -52.59 42.00 106.90
N ALA A 555 -51.91 42.68 105.97
CA ALA A 555 -51.25 43.95 106.25
C ALA A 555 -52.24 45.01 106.75
N SER A 556 -53.42 45.13 106.12
CA SER A 556 -54.47 46.07 106.54
C SER A 556 -55.07 45.73 107.91
N ALA A 557 -55.28 44.44 108.21
CA ALA A 557 -55.78 43.97 109.50
C ALA A 557 -54.76 44.21 110.63
N SER A 558 -53.47 43.97 110.35
CA SER A 558 -52.39 44.24 111.31
C SER A 558 -52.29 45.74 111.63
N LYS A 559 -52.40 46.61 110.62
CA LYS A 559 -52.36 48.07 110.80
C LYS A 559 -53.51 48.57 111.70
N LYS A 560 -54.74 48.08 111.47
CA LYS A 560 -55.90 48.40 112.33
C LYS A 560 -55.69 47.93 113.77
N LYS A 561 -55.10 46.75 113.98
CA LYS A 561 -54.81 46.20 115.32
C LYS A 561 -53.76 47.04 116.05
N ILE A 562 -52.71 47.48 115.36
CA ILE A 562 -51.68 48.37 115.91
C ILE A 562 -52.27 49.74 116.29
N GLU A 563 -53.12 50.33 115.44
CA GLU A 563 -53.78 51.60 115.76
C GLU A 563 -54.72 51.49 116.96
N SER A 564 -55.49 50.40 117.08
CA SER A 564 -56.33 50.11 118.24
C SER A 564 -55.51 49.97 119.52
N GLN A 565 -54.36 49.28 119.47
CA GLN A 565 -53.46 49.16 120.61
C GLN A 565 -52.85 50.52 121.01
N LYS A 566 -52.39 51.33 120.05
CA LYS A 566 -51.88 52.69 120.32
C LYS A 566 -52.93 53.56 121.02
N LEU A 567 -54.20 53.45 120.62
CA LEU A 567 -55.31 54.18 121.25
C LEU A 567 -55.53 53.72 122.70
N LYS A 568 -55.52 52.41 122.97
CA LYS A 568 -55.62 51.86 124.34
C LYS A 568 -54.46 52.30 125.22
N THR A 569 -53.23 52.30 124.71
CA THR A 569 -52.06 52.78 125.46
C THR A 569 -52.18 54.27 125.79
N LYS A 570 -52.70 55.08 124.86
CA LYS A 570 -52.97 56.51 125.11
C LYS A 570 -54.03 56.73 126.19
N GLN A 571 -55.11 55.93 126.18
CA GLN A 571 -56.14 55.96 127.22
C GLN A 571 -55.59 55.57 128.59
N LEU A 572 -54.75 54.54 128.67
CA LEU A 572 -54.08 54.11 129.91
C LEU A 572 -53.13 55.19 130.45
N LEU A 573 -52.35 55.83 129.58
CA LEU A 573 -51.48 56.96 129.94
C LEU A 573 -52.27 58.14 130.52
N ASN A 574 -53.40 58.50 129.90
CA ASN A 574 -54.27 59.56 130.42
C ASN A 574 -54.84 59.19 131.79
N ARG A 575 -55.30 57.95 131.99
CA ARG A 575 -55.82 57.49 133.29
C ARG A 575 -54.75 57.51 134.38
N TYR A 576 -53.51 57.18 134.02
CA TYR A 576 -52.36 57.30 134.93
C TYR A 576 -52.09 58.75 135.34
N ALA A 577 -52.19 59.70 134.41
CA ALA A 577 -52.04 61.12 134.69
C ALA A 577 -53.16 61.64 135.62
N GLU A 578 -54.41 61.25 135.39
CA GLU A 578 -55.54 61.57 136.28
C GLU A 578 -55.31 61.04 137.70
N LEU A 579 -54.94 59.77 137.85
CA LEU A 579 -54.64 59.16 139.15
C LEU A 579 -53.48 59.84 139.88
N ALA A 580 -52.47 60.32 139.14
CA ALA A 580 -51.39 61.11 139.72
C ALA A 580 -51.88 62.45 140.30
N THR A 581 -52.80 63.13 139.60
CA THR A 581 -53.41 64.38 140.09
C THR A 581 -54.34 64.16 141.29
N GLU A 582 -55.10 63.06 141.30
CA GLU A 582 -55.94 62.67 142.45
C GLU A 582 -55.08 62.36 143.68
N LYS A 583 -53.97 61.62 143.50
CA LYS A 583 -52.99 61.35 144.56
C LYS A 583 -52.44 62.65 145.16
N GLU A 584 -52.11 63.63 144.31
CA GLU A 584 -51.60 64.92 144.77
C GLU A 584 -52.66 65.72 145.56
N GLN A 585 -53.93 65.68 145.13
CA GLN A 585 -55.05 66.27 145.88
C GLN A 585 -55.22 65.62 147.26
N VAL A 586 -55.18 64.29 147.33
CA VAL A 586 -55.29 63.56 148.61
C VAL A 586 -54.13 63.92 149.54
N LEU A 587 -52.91 64.06 149.01
CA LEU A 587 -51.75 64.53 149.79
C LEU A 587 -51.95 65.95 150.34
N ARG A 588 -52.48 66.89 149.54
CA ARG A 588 -52.80 68.24 150.03
C ARG A 588 -53.87 68.24 151.12
N ILE A 589 -54.89 67.38 151.00
CA ILE A 589 -55.92 67.19 152.04
C ILE A 589 -55.31 66.61 153.32
N ALA A 590 -54.40 65.64 153.19
CA ALA A 590 -53.69 65.06 154.32
C ALA A 590 -52.79 66.09 155.02
N GLU A 591 -52.06 66.93 154.28
CA GLU A 591 -51.23 68.00 154.83
C GLU A 591 -52.05 69.09 155.53
N THR A 592 -53.20 69.46 154.97
CA THR A 592 -54.10 70.43 155.62
C THR A 592 -54.72 69.87 156.90
N ASN A 593 -55.08 68.59 156.91
CA ASN A 593 -55.55 67.92 158.14
C ASN A 593 -54.43 67.78 159.19
N LYS A 594 -53.21 67.45 158.77
CA LYS A 594 -52.03 67.42 159.66
C LYS A 594 -51.83 68.78 160.34
N LYS A 595 -51.85 69.88 159.58
CA LYS A 595 -51.74 71.24 160.14
C LYS A 595 -52.88 71.59 161.11
N LYS A 596 -54.11 71.14 160.84
CA LYS A 596 -55.24 71.29 161.78
C LYS A 596 -55.02 70.52 163.08
N TYR A 597 -54.54 69.29 163.00
CA TYR A 597 -54.20 68.48 164.18
C TYR A 597 -53.04 69.09 164.99
N GLU A 598 -52.00 69.61 164.33
CA GLU A 598 -50.90 70.32 164.99
C GLU A 598 -51.39 71.58 165.73
N LEU A 599 -52.31 72.34 165.13
CA LEU A 599 -52.96 73.50 165.76
C LEU A 599 -53.83 73.11 166.97
N GLN A 600 -54.59 72.02 166.87
CA GLN A 600 -55.40 71.51 167.98
C GLN A 600 -54.52 70.98 169.13
N MET A 601 -53.42 70.29 168.84
CA MET A 601 -52.46 69.85 169.85
C MET A 601 -51.78 71.03 170.55
N LEU A 602 -51.47 72.11 169.83
CA LEU A 602 -50.95 73.36 170.42
C LEU A 602 -51.98 74.08 171.32
N GLN A 603 -53.28 73.98 171.01
CA GLN A 603 -54.34 74.48 171.90
C GLN A 603 -54.52 73.62 173.16
N VAL A 604 -54.39 72.30 173.04
CA VAL A 604 -54.40 71.37 174.18
C VAL A 604 -53.17 71.58 175.08
N HIS A 605 -52.00 71.85 174.50
CA HIS A 605 -50.78 72.14 175.26
C HIS A 605 -50.81 73.48 176.02
N LYS A 606 -51.65 74.44 175.58
CA LYS A 606 -51.92 75.70 176.29
C LYS A 606 -52.93 75.55 177.44
N LEU A 607 -53.83 74.57 177.38
CA LEU A 607 -54.81 74.29 178.43
C LEU A 607 -54.27 73.39 179.56
N LEU A 608 -53.11 72.74 179.35
CA LEU A 608 -52.44 71.87 180.32
C LEU A 608 -51.36 72.55 181.18
N ASN A 609 -51.15 73.88 181.05
CA ASN A 609 -50.15 74.66 181.79
C ASN A 609 -50.78 75.76 182.71
N ASP A 610 -52.03 75.57 183.15
CA ASP A 610 -52.73 76.45 184.11
C ASP A 610 -52.69 75.85 185.54
N PRO A 611 -52.13 76.53 186.56
CA PRO A 611 -51.84 75.95 187.88
C PRO A 611 -53.01 75.88 188.89
N ALA A 612 -54.27 75.79 188.47
CA ALA A 612 -55.42 75.58 189.37
C ALA A 612 -56.02 74.15 189.37
N LEU A 613 -55.46 73.22 188.59
CA LEU A 613 -55.91 71.82 188.53
C LEU A 613 -54.77 70.83 188.83
N ARG A 614 -53.95 71.22 189.81
CA ARG A 614 -53.10 70.34 190.63
C ARG A 614 -53.94 69.94 191.85
N ASP A 615 -53.94 68.65 192.18
CA ASP A 615 -54.49 68.04 193.41
C ASP A 615 -55.95 67.54 193.39
N ALA A 616 -56.21 66.55 192.52
CA ALA A 616 -57.15 65.47 192.82
C ALA A 616 -56.71 64.17 192.12
N MET A 617 -56.16 63.25 192.91
CA MET A 617 -56.18 61.77 192.81
C MET A 617 -56.63 61.14 191.48
N GLY A 618 -55.96 60.15 190.89
CA GLY A 618 -55.19 59.06 191.48
C GLY A 618 -55.74 57.71 190.98
N SER A 619 -54.82 56.79 190.63
CA SER A 619 -54.98 55.33 190.64
C SER A 619 -56.09 54.66 189.80
N SER A 620 -55.71 53.92 188.76
CA SER A 620 -55.94 52.46 188.67
C SER A 620 -55.18 51.83 187.49
N THR A 621 -54.54 50.71 187.78
CA THR A 621 -53.65 49.87 186.96
C THR A 621 -54.35 48.61 186.43
N SER A 622 -53.62 47.86 185.58
CA SER A 622 -53.72 46.41 185.20
C SER A 622 -54.27 46.13 183.78
N SER A 623 -53.45 45.66 182.83
CA SER A 623 -53.01 44.26 182.51
C SER A 623 -53.96 43.62 181.46
N LEU A 624 -53.60 42.88 180.41
CA LEU A 624 -52.67 41.75 180.22
C LEU A 624 -52.54 41.42 178.70
N THR A 625 -51.57 40.56 178.41
CA THR A 625 -51.03 40.00 177.15
C THR A 625 -51.96 39.13 176.26
N GLY A 626 -51.59 38.93 174.98
CA GLY A 626 -52.05 37.78 174.17
C GLY A 626 -51.66 37.80 172.68
N THR A 627 -51.08 36.70 172.20
CA THR A 627 -50.37 36.42 170.92
C THR A 627 -51.18 35.60 169.88
N GLN A 628 -50.58 35.41 168.68
CA GLN A 628 -50.81 34.40 167.59
C GLN A 628 -51.77 34.80 166.46
N SER A 629 -51.71 34.32 165.21
CA SER A 629 -50.71 33.83 164.21
C SER A 629 -51.49 33.07 163.12
N GLY A 630 -51.12 33.18 161.82
CA GLY A 630 -51.59 32.31 160.71
C GLY A 630 -52.76 32.87 159.90
N GLY A 631 -52.89 32.76 158.58
CA GLY A 631 -52.14 32.18 157.44
C GLY A 631 -52.80 32.77 156.17
N LEU A 632 -52.09 33.16 155.11
CA LEU A 632 -51.62 32.37 153.97
C LEU A 632 -52.66 31.44 153.30
N ASP A 633 -52.60 31.47 151.96
CA ASP A 633 -53.38 30.79 150.90
C ASP A 633 -54.62 31.56 150.39
N THR A 634 -54.74 31.96 149.11
CA THR A 634 -54.19 31.41 147.87
C THR A 634 -53.86 32.50 146.84
N ASN A 635 -52.59 32.52 146.45
CA ASN A 635 -51.94 33.24 145.35
C ASN A 635 -51.90 32.35 144.09
N LEU A 636 -53.04 32.05 143.45
CA LEU A 636 -53.10 31.09 142.33
C LEU A 636 -53.80 31.60 141.05
N GLY A 637 -53.90 32.91 140.88
CA GLY A 637 -54.34 33.55 139.63
C GLY A 637 -53.22 34.22 138.83
N PHE A 638 -52.24 34.82 139.51
CA PHE A 638 -51.31 35.74 138.87
C PHE A 638 -50.07 35.08 138.23
N LEU A 639 -49.78 33.83 138.56
CA LEU A 639 -48.68 33.05 137.95
C LEU A 639 -49.11 32.20 136.75
N LYS A 640 -50.42 31.95 136.55
CA LYS A 640 -50.93 31.31 135.31
C LYS A 640 -50.97 32.26 134.11
N GLU A 641 -51.04 33.57 134.35
CA GLU A 641 -51.02 34.59 133.30
C GLU A 641 -49.60 34.86 132.77
N LEU A 642 -48.57 34.74 133.61
CA LEU A 642 -47.18 34.89 133.19
C LEU A 642 -46.58 33.62 132.56
N GLN A 643 -47.16 32.44 132.83
CA GLN A 643 -46.76 31.19 132.16
C GLN A 643 -47.43 31.05 130.77
N SER A 644 -48.69 31.48 130.62
CA SER A 644 -49.37 31.56 129.32
C SER A 644 -48.70 32.53 128.33
N ILE A 645 -48.15 33.65 128.82
CA ILE A 645 -47.39 34.60 127.99
C ILE A 645 -46.02 34.04 127.58
N ARG A 646 -45.41 33.18 128.41
CA ARG A 646 -44.14 32.50 128.08
C ARG A 646 -44.36 31.35 127.08
N ASP A 647 -45.41 30.55 127.26
CA ASP A 647 -45.74 29.44 126.36
C ASP A 647 -46.19 29.95 124.96
N CYS A 648 -46.80 31.14 124.88
CA CYS A 648 -47.11 31.79 123.58
C CYS A 648 -45.89 32.42 122.87
N LEU A 649 -44.78 32.66 123.59
CA LEU A 649 -43.55 33.20 123.01
C LEU A 649 -42.59 32.09 122.53
N ASP A 650 -42.62 30.91 123.17
CA ASP A 650 -41.82 29.75 122.74
C ASP A 650 -42.42 29.05 121.49
N ASP A 651 -43.75 29.04 121.31
CA ASP A 651 -44.41 28.52 120.09
C ASP A 651 -44.22 29.41 118.84
N ALA A 652 -43.93 30.70 119.02
CA ALA A 652 -43.63 31.64 117.94
C ALA A 652 -42.18 31.54 117.43
N ILE A 653 -41.28 30.93 118.20
CA ILE A 653 -39.87 30.77 117.84
C ILE A 653 -39.58 29.37 117.25
N TYR A 654 -40.42 28.35 117.53
CA TYR A 654 -40.24 26.98 117.01
C TYR A 654 -41.14 26.55 115.84
N SER A 655 -42.09 27.37 115.38
CA SER A 655 -42.96 27.04 114.22
C SER A 655 -42.45 27.56 112.86
N GLY A 656 -41.26 28.14 112.82
CA GLY A 656 -40.65 28.73 111.61
C GLY A 656 -39.80 27.79 110.75
N ASN A 657 -39.95 26.46 110.84
CA ASN A 657 -39.09 25.55 110.07
C ASN A 657 -39.72 24.18 109.70
N ALA A 658 -40.98 24.18 109.25
CA ALA A 658 -41.61 22.94 108.75
C ALA A 658 -42.66 23.19 107.64
N VAL A 659 -42.26 23.74 106.48
CA VAL A 659 -43.02 23.56 105.21
C VAL A 659 -42.04 23.55 104.02
N ALA A 660 -41.34 22.44 103.82
CA ALA A 660 -40.63 22.16 102.56
C ALA A 660 -40.40 20.67 102.37
N SER A 661 -41.46 19.85 102.37
CA SER A 661 -41.48 18.56 101.67
C SER A 661 -42.87 17.94 101.75
N ALA A 662 -43.59 17.87 100.63
CA ALA A 662 -44.61 16.87 100.27
C ALA A 662 -45.60 17.46 99.24
N ALA A 663 -45.33 17.23 97.95
CA ALA A 663 -46.37 17.11 96.90
C ALA A 663 -45.73 16.63 95.60
N ALA A 664 -45.32 15.37 95.56
CA ALA A 664 -45.06 14.63 94.33
C ALA A 664 -45.61 13.22 94.53
N LEU A 665 -46.84 12.96 94.07
CA LEU A 665 -47.41 11.64 93.81
C LEU A 665 -48.83 11.79 93.27
N THR A 666 -49.00 11.40 92.01
CA THR A 666 -50.20 10.97 91.22
C THR A 666 -49.87 11.35 89.78
N ASP A 667 -49.96 10.55 88.72
CA ASP A 667 -50.69 9.35 88.40
C ASP A 667 -50.02 8.79 87.12
N THR A 668 -49.57 7.54 87.10
CA THR A 668 -49.23 6.84 85.85
C THR A 668 -50.22 5.71 85.64
N LYS A 669 -51.23 6.02 84.80
CA LYS A 669 -52.18 5.05 84.26
C LYS A 669 -51.61 4.52 82.93
N PRO A 670 -51.60 3.20 82.68
CA PRO A 670 -51.02 2.65 81.47
C PRO A 670 -52.03 2.72 80.33
N SER A 671 -51.77 3.54 79.31
CA SER A 671 -52.44 3.43 78.02
C SER A 671 -51.67 2.43 77.16
N GLY A 672 -52.13 1.18 77.17
CA GLY A 672 -51.86 0.26 76.08
C GLY A 672 -52.49 0.79 74.80
N SER A 673 -51.78 0.66 73.69
CA SER A 673 -52.35 0.65 72.34
C SER A 673 -51.45 -0.18 71.42
N PRO A 674 -52.02 -0.79 70.36
CA PRO A 674 -51.63 -2.10 69.85
C PRO A 674 -50.65 -2.02 68.68
N GLY A 675 -49.71 -2.96 68.63
CA GLY A 675 -48.94 -3.28 67.43
C GLY A 675 -49.68 -4.30 66.57
N ALA A 676 -50.45 -3.83 65.60
CA ALA A 676 -50.76 -4.56 64.36
C ALA A 676 -49.68 -4.18 63.35
N ALA A 677 -48.84 -5.10 62.89
CA ALA A 677 -49.07 -6.04 61.78
C ALA A 677 -48.59 -5.48 60.43
N ALA A 678 -47.76 -6.32 59.80
CA ALA A 678 -47.73 -6.59 58.36
C ALA A 678 -47.40 -5.43 57.39
N GLY A 679 -46.19 -5.48 56.86
CA GLY A 679 -45.99 -5.15 55.44
C GLY A 679 -46.59 -6.25 54.55
N PRO A 680 -47.11 -5.87 53.38
CA PRO A 680 -46.71 -6.60 52.17
C PRO A 680 -46.46 -5.68 50.98
N GLY A 681 -45.59 -6.12 50.06
CA GLY A 681 -45.45 -5.62 48.69
C GLY A 681 -44.09 -5.02 48.39
#